data_AF-A0A1E7FTJ1-F1
#
_entry.id   AF-A0A1E7FTJ1-F1
#
_cell.length_a   1.000
_cell.length_b   1.000
_cell.length_c   1.000
_cell.angle_alpha   90.00
_cell.angle_beta   90.00
_cell.angle_gamma   90.00
#
_symmetry.space_group_name_H-M   'P 1'
#
loop_
_entity.id
_entity.type
_entity.pdbx_description
1 polymer ?
#
loop_
_entity_poly.entity_id
_entity_poly.type
_entity_poly.pdbx_seq_one_letter_code
_entity_poly.pdbx_strand_id
1 'polypeptide(L)'
;MEDTTSSTGYHRPRRPASDTIAYLRGLPLDIDTAHQEVSRFLSSSSKVTRKDIQNNEQDNNNNEDDDDEDDNVDDDFPQSLAAAFSALDEVKSEIASLAGDEYGSQSIEILTRIAAPYSEIASRILLNACKGYYLHLTTHRYGSHVLQTILQLSMVSIAAGAGAGAAADKNDLALHEEAPPSLKEEDENNMSLPSLYELIIGVVDELSPHITELAVHLCGSHVVRTLLCVLGGVTLESSRHDTSNSNNKKQFDMGGTIRGRLKPKKKKKKKKPSSSDDSSSSSASTPQAGTMTIVYQTNSRIEPNKFQPTLESLSQALLGERSAEPGELQQHACHASAGPLLIVLIRVLTYSTDLARNEFLKLSSSKSKTKQPLEETAKINANSSIADFRLGIPKSEPRYNEGSLADNAVKQILCWQEGNDASGDQQHAHDVIYGLSGEPRGSHVLETIMRLCPDEFYESLLKYGNFLSAQAMQDYVDHNVSNFVVQTMLSTVRNKDQAELVLKTVEKIISTGLTIDSTKKRQGILWRATELAAKYRIEQDGILKSIRLGFLAINNSVIAPVDATNNEIDDNNDNDNSEGGKKKKKRKKASAVDFKDCIPMLIGLKRNPVDDQRITLDVAGCRSVHHMLRFSPRLCEDVLEGIIKGMSVEDLISITKDGLGSRCIMDGILDGPVKTPIFANATNDLREKLAGHWSSLATDRVGHHTVKKLFKSLPRIDDKAKLVEELLEGGNRLRGNTMGRSVIEACAVDVYDENRKEWRHKVGRMLSSTEESFLAEVTHDRSTTKAAATTTEGEETITTVATAATKTKAKRKRRRKRATDDTDLDNDSESRKSQKSSSSSGITMESIMDVMNVGNN
;
A
#
# COMPACT_ATOMS: atom_id res chain seq x y z
N MET A 1 -16.29 46.81 -44.32
CA MET A 1 -15.03 46.21 -44.82
C MET A 1 -13.94 46.66 -43.89
N GLU A 2 -12.99 45.76 -43.60
CA GLU A 2 -11.84 45.93 -42.69
C GLU A 2 -12.16 46.38 -41.22
N ASP A 3 -11.65 45.74 -40.16
CA ASP A 3 -10.80 44.55 -40.06
C ASP A 3 -11.39 43.52 -39.09
N THR A 4 -11.61 42.30 -39.58
CA THR A 4 -11.93 41.11 -38.78
C THR A 4 -10.73 40.17 -38.74
N THR A 5 -9.64 40.59 -38.10
CA THR A 5 -8.49 39.71 -37.84
C THR A 5 -8.82 38.73 -36.72
N SER A 6 -8.92 37.44 -37.06
CA SER A 6 -9.26 36.36 -36.12
C SER A 6 -8.14 36.09 -35.11
N SER A 7 -8.15 36.80 -33.99
CA SER A 7 -7.30 36.51 -32.84
C SER A 7 -7.82 35.27 -32.09
N THR A 8 -7.33 34.08 -32.45
CA THR A 8 -7.53 32.81 -31.72
C THR A 8 -6.74 32.75 -30.40
N GLY A 9 -6.55 33.90 -29.75
CA GLY A 9 -5.94 34.01 -28.43
C GLY A 9 -6.98 33.87 -27.34
N TYR A 10 -6.90 32.78 -26.57
CA TYR A 10 -7.77 32.53 -25.42
C TYR A 10 -7.81 33.71 -24.45
N HIS A 11 -8.98 33.97 -23.86
CA HIS A 11 -9.17 35.10 -22.97
C HIS A 11 -8.15 35.06 -21.82
N ARG A 12 -7.40 36.16 -21.71
CA ARG A 12 -6.47 36.39 -20.61
C ARG A 12 -7.16 37.32 -19.60
N PRO A 13 -7.19 36.99 -18.30
CA PRO A 13 -7.71 37.91 -17.29
C PRO A 13 -6.85 39.18 -17.26
N ARG A 14 -7.41 40.27 -16.73
CA ARG A 14 -6.69 41.54 -16.57
C ARG A 14 -5.53 41.35 -15.57
N ARG A 15 -4.62 42.32 -15.49
CA ARG A 15 -3.68 42.33 -14.35
C ARG A 15 -4.48 42.67 -13.10
N PRO A 16 -4.27 41.96 -11.98
CA PRO A 16 -4.90 42.32 -10.72
C PRO A 16 -4.39 43.68 -10.24
N ALA A 17 -5.20 44.41 -9.47
CA ALA A 17 -4.78 45.68 -8.88
C ALA A 17 -3.68 45.48 -7.82
N SER A 18 -2.76 46.44 -7.72
CA SER A 18 -1.69 46.44 -6.72
C SER A 18 -2.24 46.41 -5.29
N ASP A 19 -3.37 47.06 -5.11
CA ASP A 19 -3.92 47.38 -3.80
C ASP A 19 -4.71 46.18 -3.27
N THR A 20 -5.38 45.44 -4.16
CA THR A 20 -5.96 44.10 -3.89
C THR A 20 -4.89 43.09 -3.47
N ILE A 21 -3.72 43.08 -4.13
CA ILE A 21 -2.58 42.24 -3.70
C ILE A 21 -2.04 42.70 -2.33
N ALA A 22 -1.98 44.00 -2.07
CA ALA A 22 -1.52 44.52 -0.78
C ALA A 22 -2.47 44.17 0.36
N TYR A 23 -3.79 44.30 0.14
CA TYR A 23 -4.87 43.91 1.04
C TYR A 23 -4.79 42.41 1.39
N LEU A 24 -4.84 41.53 0.38
CA LEU A 24 -4.80 40.08 0.60
C LEU A 24 -3.53 39.59 1.30
N ARG A 25 -2.42 40.32 1.17
CA ARG A 25 -1.16 40.04 1.87
C ARG A 25 -1.07 40.65 3.28
N GLY A 26 -1.97 41.56 3.63
CA GLY A 26 -2.10 42.12 4.98
C GLY A 26 -2.97 41.27 5.91
N LEU A 27 -3.81 40.39 5.35
CA LEU A 27 -4.68 39.49 6.12
C LEU A 27 -3.84 38.46 6.92
N PRO A 28 -4.05 38.32 8.24
CA PRO A 28 -3.26 37.43 9.10
C PRO A 28 -3.72 35.96 9.04
N LEU A 29 -4.09 35.46 7.85
CA LEU A 29 -4.69 34.14 7.66
C LEU A 29 -3.65 33.01 7.71
N ASP A 30 -3.80 32.10 8.67
CA ASP A 30 -3.07 30.83 8.75
C ASP A 30 -4.01 29.62 8.67
N ILE A 31 -3.63 28.64 7.86
CA ILE A 31 -4.48 27.48 7.51
C ILE A 31 -4.61 26.50 8.69
N ASP A 32 -3.51 26.20 9.40
CA ASP A 32 -3.54 25.32 10.58
C ASP A 32 -4.39 25.95 11.70
N THR A 33 -4.34 27.29 11.83
CA THR A 33 -5.10 28.07 12.84
C THR A 33 -6.58 28.12 12.51
N ALA A 34 -6.96 28.48 11.28
CA ALA A 34 -8.35 28.52 10.83
C ALA A 34 -9.06 27.16 10.97
N HIS A 35 -8.40 26.06 10.59
CA HIS A 35 -8.95 24.72 10.78
C HIS A 35 -9.13 24.36 12.27
N GLN A 36 -8.32 24.90 13.19
CA GLN A 36 -8.50 24.70 14.63
C GLN A 36 -9.68 25.50 15.18
N GLU A 37 -9.85 26.77 14.77
CA GLU A 37 -11.03 27.59 15.13
C GLU A 37 -12.32 26.88 14.72
N VAL A 38 -12.44 26.52 13.44
CA VAL A 38 -13.64 25.83 12.91
C VAL A 38 -13.86 24.46 13.58
N SER A 39 -12.80 23.74 13.93
CA SER A 39 -12.93 22.48 14.69
C SER A 39 -13.40 22.67 16.12
N ARG A 40 -13.08 23.80 16.78
CA ARG A 40 -13.60 24.13 18.12
C ARG A 40 -15.08 24.48 18.04
N PHE A 41 -15.44 25.42 17.16
CA PHE A 41 -16.81 25.87 16.91
C PHE A 41 -17.76 24.70 16.61
N LEU A 42 -17.43 23.85 15.61
CA LEU A 42 -18.23 22.65 15.30
C LEU A 42 -18.35 21.68 16.49
N SER A 43 -17.40 21.68 17.43
CA SER A 43 -17.43 20.84 18.63
C SER A 43 -18.18 21.45 19.81
N SER A 44 -18.37 22.77 19.87
CA SER A 44 -19.18 23.43 20.89
C SER A 44 -20.66 23.44 20.50
N SER A 45 -21.01 23.80 19.25
CA SER A 45 -22.40 23.69 18.76
C SER A 45 -22.96 22.28 18.94
N SER A 46 -22.13 21.25 18.70
CA SER A 46 -22.47 19.83 18.90
C SER A 46 -22.69 19.42 20.37
N LYS A 47 -22.25 20.23 21.35
CA LYS A 47 -22.56 20.04 22.79
C LYS A 47 -23.86 20.71 23.17
N VAL A 48 -24.11 21.93 22.67
CA VAL A 48 -25.34 22.71 22.97
C VAL A 48 -26.58 21.89 22.60
N THR A 49 -26.68 21.46 21.33
CA THR A 49 -27.79 20.62 20.85
C THR A 49 -27.97 19.32 21.64
N ARG A 50 -26.91 18.84 22.31
CA ARG A 50 -26.97 17.63 23.14
C ARG A 50 -27.48 17.89 24.57
N LYS A 51 -27.15 19.04 25.17
CA LYS A 51 -27.81 19.51 26.41
C LYS A 51 -29.30 19.74 26.16
N ASP A 52 -29.66 20.39 25.05
CA ASP A 52 -31.06 20.71 24.73
C ASP A 52 -31.93 19.46 24.59
N ILE A 53 -31.40 18.39 23.98
CA ILE A 53 -32.10 17.10 23.86
C ILE A 53 -32.26 16.42 25.24
N GLN A 54 -31.22 16.44 26.09
CA GLN A 54 -31.29 15.78 27.40
C GLN A 54 -32.21 16.53 28.38
N ASN A 55 -32.23 17.87 28.34
CA ASN A 55 -33.12 18.68 29.17
C ASN A 55 -34.61 18.45 28.80
N ASN A 56 -34.92 18.29 27.51
CA ASN A 56 -36.29 18.01 27.05
C ASN A 56 -36.82 16.60 27.41
N GLU A 57 -35.96 15.65 27.80
CA GLU A 57 -36.39 14.32 28.29
C GLU A 57 -36.56 14.25 29.82
N GLN A 58 -36.22 15.31 30.57
CA GLN A 58 -36.13 15.23 32.04
C GLN A 58 -36.72 16.39 32.83
N ASP A 59 -37.74 17.05 32.28
CA ASP A 59 -38.66 17.96 32.98
C ASP A 59 -39.54 17.20 34.00
N ASN A 60 -38.94 16.73 35.10
CA ASN A 60 -39.54 16.47 36.42
C ASN A 60 -38.51 15.87 37.40
N ASN A 61 -37.64 16.70 37.99
CA ASN A 61 -37.41 16.77 39.43
C ASN A 61 -36.37 17.85 39.76
N ASN A 62 -36.63 18.62 40.81
CA ASN A 62 -35.68 19.60 41.33
C ASN A 62 -34.44 18.92 41.91
N ASN A 63 -33.29 19.56 41.77
CA ASN A 63 -32.47 19.97 42.91
C ASN A 63 -31.56 21.13 42.50
N GLU A 64 -31.18 21.94 43.48
CA GLU A 64 -30.19 23.02 43.38
C GLU A 64 -28.78 22.45 43.68
N ASP A 65 -27.77 23.32 43.70
CA ASP A 65 -26.35 23.07 44.06
C ASP A 65 -25.50 22.26 43.05
N ASP A 66 -24.74 22.96 42.21
CA ASP A 66 -23.26 22.82 42.11
C ASP A 66 -22.67 24.01 41.31
N ASP A 67 -21.82 24.82 41.96
CA ASP A 67 -21.09 25.96 41.36
C ASP A 67 -19.81 25.46 40.63
N ASP A 68 -19.95 25.00 39.38
CA ASP A 68 -18.80 24.84 38.46
C ASP A 68 -18.49 26.20 37.77
N GLU A 69 -17.25 26.69 37.90
CA GLU A 69 -16.84 27.99 37.34
C GLU A 69 -16.95 28.00 35.80
N ASP A 70 -17.70 28.97 35.25
CA ASP A 70 -17.98 29.09 33.82
C ASP A 70 -16.73 29.57 33.05
N ASP A 71 -15.87 28.60 32.69
CA ASP A 71 -14.73 28.76 31.81
C ASP A 71 -15.26 29.28 30.46
N ASN A 72 -15.15 30.59 30.23
CA ASN A 72 -15.72 31.29 29.07
C ASN A 72 -15.05 30.80 27.78
N VAL A 73 -15.60 29.73 27.20
CA VAL A 73 -15.27 29.26 25.86
C VAL A 73 -16.02 30.17 24.89
N ASP A 74 -15.32 31.15 24.31
CA ASP A 74 -15.85 32.01 23.25
C ASP A 74 -16.47 31.14 22.14
N ASP A 75 -17.81 31.13 22.05
CA ASP A 75 -18.58 30.40 21.03
C ASP A 75 -18.64 31.15 19.68
N ASP A 76 -18.01 32.33 19.61
CA ASP A 76 -17.82 33.19 18.44
C ASP A 76 -17.54 32.41 17.14
N PHE A 77 -18.26 32.77 16.07
CA PHE A 77 -17.99 32.26 14.73
C PHE A 77 -16.51 32.42 14.32
N PRO A 78 -15.85 31.39 13.75
CA PRO A 78 -14.42 31.36 13.45
C PRO A 78 -13.89 32.58 12.68
N GLN A 79 -13.14 33.44 13.36
CA GLN A 79 -12.69 34.73 12.83
C GLN A 79 -11.83 34.60 11.56
N SER A 80 -10.98 33.58 11.47
CA SER A 80 -10.19 33.30 10.25
C SER A 80 -11.06 32.83 9.07
N LEU A 81 -12.20 32.17 9.34
CA LEU A 81 -13.15 31.77 8.30
C LEU A 81 -13.98 32.97 7.82
N ALA A 82 -14.48 33.79 8.75
CA ALA A 82 -15.18 35.04 8.44
C ALA A 82 -14.31 35.99 7.60
N ALA A 83 -13.05 36.20 8.01
CA ALA A 83 -12.09 37.01 7.27
C ALA A 83 -11.80 36.43 5.86
N ALA A 84 -11.75 35.11 5.71
CA ALA A 84 -11.60 34.47 4.41
C ALA A 84 -12.86 34.60 3.52
N PHE A 85 -14.06 34.55 4.09
CA PHE A 85 -15.32 34.77 3.38
C PHE A 85 -15.46 36.21 2.88
N SER A 86 -15.23 37.22 3.73
CA SER A 86 -15.27 38.62 3.31
C SER A 86 -14.17 38.95 2.28
N ALA A 87 -12.97 38.39 2.44
CA ALA A 87 -11.89 38.58 1.47
C ALA A 87 -12.17 37.90 0.11
N LEU A 88 -12.90 36.78 0.07
CA LEU A 88 -13.34 36.17 -1.18
C LEU A 88 -14.40 37.00 -1.90
N ASP A 89 -15.32 37.63 -1.15
CA ASP A 89 -16.37 38.44 -1.75
C ASP A 89 -15.83 39.74 -2.35
N GLU A 90 -14.98 40.47 -1.60
CA GLU A 90 -14.30 41.69 -2.06
C GLU A 90 -13.56 41.45 -3.39
N VAL A 91 -12.82 40.34 -3.50
CA VAL A 91 -11.98 40.06 -4.67
C VAL A 91 -12.65 39.19 -5.74
N LYS A 92 -13.97 38.93 -5.64
CA LYS A 92 -14.69 37.98 -6.53
C LYS A 92 -14.57 38.31 -8.03
N SER A 93 -14.41 39.58 -8.38
CA SER A 93 -14.20 40.03 -9.77
C SER A 93 -12.74 39.90 -10.26
N GLU A 94 -11.77 39.70 -9.36
CA GLU A 94 -10.33 39.61 -9.66
C GLU A 94 -9.73 38.21 -9.49
N ILE A 95 -10.47 37.19 -9.04
CA ILE A 95 -9.91 35.86 -8.70
C ILE A 95 -9.08 35.25 -9.84
N ALA A 96 -9.55 35.27 -11.09
CA ALA A 96 -8.79 34.79 -12.24
C ALA A 96 -7.50 35.61 -12.49
N SER A 97 -7.55 36.93 -12.29
CA SER A 97 -6.41 37.85 -12.39
C SER A 97 -5.37 37.55 -11.32
N LEU A 98 -5.81 37.34 -10.07
CA LEU A 98 -4.99 37.02 -8.90
C LEU A 98 -4.37 35.62 -9.01
N ALA A 99 -5.12 34.62 -9.48
CA ALA A 99 -4.59 33.29 -9.79
C ALA A 99 -3.50 33.32 -10.90
N GLY A 100 -3.51 34.36 -11.74
CA GLY A 100 -2.45 34.68 -12.69
C GLY A 100 -1.17 35.30 -12.09
N ASP A 101 -1.17 35.76 -10.84
CA ASP A 101 -0.06 36.48 -10.22
C ASP A 101 0.80 35.61 -9.26
N GLU A 102 2.06 36.01 -9.03
CA GLU A 102 2.99 35.32 -8.11
C GLU A 102 2.56 35.38 -6.63
N TYR A 103 1.92 36.47 -6.19
CA TYR A 103 1.44 36.64 -4.83
C TYR A 103 -0.06 36.45 -4.71
N GLY A 104 -0.83 36.89 -5.73
CA GLY A 104 -2.26 36.63 -5.83
C GLY A 104 -2.58 35.13 -5.75
N SER A 105 -1.85 34.28 -6.48
CA SER A 105 -2.07 32.82 -6.46
C SER A 105 -1.86 32.19 -5.08
N GLN A 106 -0.84 32.62 -4.33
CA GLN A 106 -0.61 32.16 -2.97
C GLN A 106 -1.76 32.59 -2.04
N SER A 107 -2.31 33.79 -2.25
CA SER A 107 -3.45 34.30 -1.47
C SER A 107 -4.74 33.55 -1.78
N ILE A 108 -5.06 33.32 -3.06
CA ILE A 108 -6.23 32.52 -3.47
C ILE A 108 -6.10 31.06 -3.01
N GLU A 109 -4.90 30.45 -3.04
CA GLU A 109 -4.68 29.12 -2.45
C GLU A 109 -5.01 29.09 -0.94
N ILE A 110 -4.65 30.13 -0.17
CA ILE A 110 -4.97 30.22 1.26
C ILE A 110 -6.47 30.38 1.49
N LEU A 111 -7.12 31.34 0.80
CA LEU A 111 -8.56 31.54 0.88
C LEU A 111 -9.36 30.28 0.50
N THR A 112 -8.94 29.60 -0.58
CA THR A 112 -9.56 28.33 -1.02
C THR A 112 -9.42 27.25 0.04
N ARG A 113 -8.25 27.13 0.70
CA ARG A 113 -8.00 26.12 1.74
C ARG A 113 -8.78 26.37 3.02
N ILE A 114 -9.05 27.63 3.36
CA ILE A 114 -9.86 28.00 4.52
C ILE A 114 -11.36 27.87 4.23
N ALA A 115 -11.85 28.39 3.10
CA ALA A 115 -13.29 28.55 2.85
C ALA A 115 -13.98 27.32 2.22
N ALA A 116 -13.43 26.77 1.13
CA ALA A 116 -14.10 25.74 0.32
C ALA A 116 -14.45 24.43 1.08
N PRO A 117 -13.63 23.93 2.03
CA PRO A 117 -13.96 22.70 2.78
C PRO A 117 -15.17 22.83 3.72
N TYR A 118 -15.62 24.05 4.00
CA TYR A 118 -16.76 24.35 4.88
C TYR A 118 -17.91 25.07 4.17
N SER A 119 -17.69 25.62 2.96
CA SER A 119 -18.71 26.28 2.16
C SER A 119 -18.71 25.86 0.68
N GLU A 120 -19.85 25.39 0.19
CA GLU A 120 -20.12 25.23 -1.23
C GLU A 120 -20.33 26.60 -1.92
N ILE A 121 -20.91 27.58 -1.22
CA ILE A 121 -21.09 28.93 -1.77
C ILE A 121 -19.73 29.55 -2.12
N ALA A 122 -18.75 29.47 -1.21
CA ALA A 122 -17.37 29.90 -1.50
C ALA A 122 -16.75 29.11 -2.67
N SER A 123 -17.04 27.82 -2.77
CA SER A 123 -16.58 26.95 -3.86
C SER A 123 -17.17 27.32 -5.22
N ARG A 124 -18.48 27.66 -5.26
CA ARG A 124 -19.20 28.15 -6.44
C ARG A 124 -18.66 29.50 -6.90
N ILE A 125 -18.39 30.43 -5.97
CA ILE A 125 -17.78 31.73 -6.28
C ILE A 125 -16.37 31.55 -6.88
N LEU A 126 -15.52 30.74 -6.26
CA LEU A 126 -14.15 30.48 -6.72
C LEU A 126 -14.09 29.91 -8.15
N LEU A 127 -14.99 28.98 -8.48
CA LEU A 127 -15.10 28.42 -9.83
C LEU A 127 -15.72 29.43 -10.81
N ASN A 128 -16.86 30.05 -10.48
CA ASN A 128 -17.55 30.97 -11.37
C ASN A 128 -16.68 32.20 -11.74
N ALA A 129 -15.87 32.70 -10.81
CA ALA A 129 -14.92 33.79 -11.06
C ALA A 129 -13.73 33.39 -11.95
N CYS A 130 -13.54 32.10 -12.22
CA CYS A 130 -12.53 31.56 -13.15
C CYS A 130 -13.11 31.18 -14.53
N LYS A 131 -14.44 31.20 -14.70
CA LYS A 131 -15.16 30.82 -15.93
C LYS A 131 -14.76 31.72 -17.12
N GLY A 132 -14.50 31.12 -18.27
CA GLY A 132 -13.97 31.82 -19.46
C GLY A 132 -12.46 32.07 -19.40
N TYR A 133 -11.78 31.65 -18.31
CA TYR A 133 -10.34 31.74 -18.12
C TYR A 133 -9.72 30.39 -17.72
N TYR A 134 -10.49 29.29 -17.65
CA TYR A 134 -10.01 27.99 -17.18
C TYR A 134 -8.84 27.48 -18.04
N LEU A 135 -8.86 27.64 -19.36
CA LEU A 135 -7.76 27.23 -20.24
C LEU A 135 -6.50 28.08 -20.03
N HIS A 136 -6.65 29.39 -19.83
CA HIS A 136 -5.54 30.27 -19.50
C HIS A 136 -4.92 29.88 -18.15
N LEU A 137 -5.74 29.69 -17.11
CA LEU A 137 -5.28 29.27 -15.79
C LEU A 137 -4.62 27.88 -15.84
N THR A 138 -5.22 26.94 -16.57
CA THR A 138 -4.69 25.57 -16.77
C THR A 138 -3.31 25.55 -17.44
N THR A 139 -3.06 26.49 -18.35
CA THR A 139 -1.73 26.66 -18.98
C THR A 139 -0.80 27.57 -18.16
N HIS A 140 -1.29 28.28 -17.14
CA HIS A 140 -0.46 29.21 -16.37
C HIS A 140 0.35 28.56 -15.25
N ARG A 141 1.61 29.00 -15.09
CA ARG A 141 2.58 28.51 -14.09
C ARG A 141 2.17 28.68 -12.62
N TYR A 142 1.20 29.56 -12.36
CA TYR A 142 0.60 29.77 -11.05
C TYR A 142 -0.88 29.38 -11.04
N GLY A 143 -1.63 29.75 -12.08
CA GLY A 143 -3.07 29.51 -12.19
C GLY A 143 -3.42 28.03 -12.17
N SER A 144 -2.57 27.17 -12.71
CA SER A 144 -2.77 25.72 -12.70
C SER A 144 -2.68 25.12 -11.29
N HIS A 145 -1.91 25.72 -10.38
CA HIS A 145 -1.85 25.30 -8.97
C HIS A 145 -3.05 25.80 -8.17
N VAL A 146 -3.53 27.01 -8.46
CA VAL A 146 -4.77 27.54 -7.89
C VAL A 146 -5.98 26.72 -8.34
N LEU A 147 -6.13 26.48 -9.65
CA LEU A 147 -7.25 25.71 -10.20
C LEU A 147 -7.23 24.24 -9.75
N GLN A 148 -6.05 23.62 -9.61
CA GLN A 148 -5.92 22.31 -8.94
C GLN A 148 -6.45 22.34 -7.50
N THR A 149 -6.18 23.42 -6.75
CA THR A 149 -6.60 23.56 -5.36
C THR A 149 -8.10 23.81 -5.25
N ILE A 150 -8.67 24.67 -6.10
CA ILE A 150 -10.11 24.91 -6.19
C ILE A 150 -10.84 23.60 -6.52
N LEU A 151 -10.45 22.90 -7.59
CA LEU A 151 -11.09 21.64 -8.00
C LEU A 151 -11.00 20.56 -6.92
N GLN A 152 -9.85 20.41 -6.24
CA GLN A 152 -9.67 19.40 -5.18
C GLN A 152 -10.51 19.69 -3.93
N LEU A 153 -10.70 20.95 -3.56
CA LEU A 153 -11.36 21.31 -2.29
C LEU A 153 -12.84 21.62 -2.45
N SER A 154 -13.29 22.09 -3.62
CA SER A 154 -14.71 22.34 -3.90
C SER A 154 -15.56 21.07 -3.76
N MET A 155 -15.00 19.89 -4.05
CA MET A 155 -15.69 18.61 -3.91
C MET A 155 -15.79 18.11 -2.46
N VAL A 156 -15.04 18.67 -1.49
CA VAL A 156 -14.93 18.10 -0.14
C VAL A 156 -15.81 18.87 0.86
N SER A 157 -16.58 18.14 1.66
CA SER A 157 -17.25 18.67 2.86
C SER A 157 -16.59 18.11 4.13
N ILE A 158 -15.97 18.98 4.93
CA ILE A 158 -15.43 18.59 6.25
C ILE A 158 -16.54 18.55 7.30
N ALA A 159 -17.57 19.40 7.20
CA ALA A 159 -18.68 19.47 8.16
C ALA A 159 -19.37 18.11 8.36
N ALA A 160 -19.58 17.35 7.29
CA ALA A 160 -20.16 16.00 7.33
C ALA A 160 -19.28 14.95 8.06
N GLY A 161 -17.98 15.22 8.27
CA GLY A 161 -17.04 14.29 8.89
C GLY A 161 -17.02 14.28 10.42
N ALA A 162 -17.63 15.28 11.08
CA ALA A 162 -17.48 15.54 12.51
C ALA A 162 -18.35 14.66 13.44
N GLY A 163 -19.01 13.63 12.91
CA GLY A 163 -19.89 12.73 13.68
C GLY A 163 -21.37 13.11 13.70
N ALA A 164 -21.75 14.19 13.02
CA ALA A 164 -23.15 14.53 12.77
C ALA A 164 -23.79 13.55 11.78
N GLY A 165 -24.60 12.61 12.28
CA GLY A 165 -25.26 11.59 11.46
C GLY A 165 -26.44 12.15 10.65
N ALA A 166 -26.50 11.81 9.36
CA ALA A 166 -27.64 11.90 8.44
C ALA A 166 -28.32 13.29 8.20
N ALA A 167 -28.06 14.32 9.00
CA ALA A 167 -28.64 15.66 8.89
C ALA A 167 -27.65 16.73 8.36
N ALA A 168 -26.47 16.31 7.89
CA ALA A 168 -25.37 17.20 7.51
C ALA A 168 -25.58 18.00 6.20
N ASP A 169 -26.66 17.72 5.44
CA ASP A 169 -26.98 18.30 4.13
C ASP A 169 -27.33 19.81 4.12
N LYS A 170 -27.28 20.50 5.28
CA LYS A 170 -27.82 21.87 5.41
C LYS A 170 -26.89 22.94 5.99
N ASN A 171 -25.79 22.58 6.64
CA ASN A 171 -24.94 23.54 7.36
C ASN A 171 -23.70 23.93 6.54
N ASP A 172 -23.91 24.66 5.45
CA ASP A 172 -22.86 25.47 4.82
C ASP A 172 -22.50 26.63 5.77
N LEU A 173 -21.23 26.75 6.18
CA LEU A 173 -20.87 27.75 7.19
C LEU A 173 -20.97 29.21 6.70
N ALA A 174 -21.12 29.47 5.39
CA ALA A 174 -21.45 30.81 4.90
C ALA A 174 -22.90 31.22 5.17
N LEU A 175 -23.79 30.25 5.44
CA LEU A 175 -25.20 30.49 5.78
C LEU A 175 -25.45 30.64 7.29
N HIS A 176 -24.46 30.36 8.15
CA HIS A 176 -24.60 30.53 9.61
C HIS A 176 -24.96 31.97 9.96
N GLU A 177 -25.79 32.21 10.99
CA GLU A 177 -26.34 33.55 11.27
C GLU A 177 -25.22 34.60 11.48
N GLU A 178 -24.22 34.27 12.30
CA GLU A 178 -23.03 35.09 12.56
C GLU A 178 -22.02 35.20 11.39
N ALA A 179 -22.14 34.37 10.34
CA ALA A 179 -21.24 34.46 9.19
C ALA A 179 -21.46 35.79 8.44
N PRO A 180 -20.40 36.41 7.85
CA PRO A 180 -20.53 37.68 7.14
C PRO A 180 -21.65 37.66 6.07
N PRO A 181 -22.52 38.69 6.02
CA PRO A 181 -23.66 38.71 5.09
C PRO A 181 -23.26 38.76 3.61
N SER A 182 -22.01 39.12 3.32
CA SER A 182 -21.46 39.24 1.96
C SER A 182 -21.53 37.96 1.11
N LEU A 183 -21.74 36.78 1.71
CA LEU A 183 -21.95 35.53 0.97
C LEU A 183 -23.42 35.04 0.93
N LYS A 184 -24.35 35.78 1.54
CA LYS A 184 -25.77 35.39 1.70
C LYS A 184 -26.71 36.06 0.69
N GLU A 185 -26.29 37.17 0.10
CA GLU A 185 -27.15 38.01 -0.75
C GLU A 185 -27.16 37.52 -2.21
N GLU A 186 -28.19 36.73 -2.57
CA GLU A 186 -28.63 36.63 -3.96
C GLU A 186 -29.35 37.93 -4.36
N ASP A 187 -28.59 38.87 -4.93
CA ASP A 187 -29.08 40.08 -5.61
C ASP A 187 -30.34 39.77 -6.46
N GLU A 188 -31.50 40.37 -6.15
CA GLU A 188 -32.77 40.14 -6.89
C GLU A 188 -32.69 40.47 -8.39
N ASN A 189 -31.62 41.14 -8.84
CA ASN A 189 -31.36 41.52 -10.24
C ASN A 189 -30.18 40.78 -10.88
N ASN A 190 -29.50 39.87 -10.17
CA ASN A 190 -28.42 39.05 -10.76
C ASN A 190 -28.90 37.64 -11.09
N MET A 191 -28.26 37.05 -12.11
CA MET A 191 -28.44 35.64 -12.44
C MET A 191 -27.82 34.79 -11.33
N SER A 192 -28.63 33.93 -10.70
CA SER A 192 -28.19 33.11 -9.56
C SER A 192 -26.94 32.29 -9.90
N LEU A 193 -26.04 32.13 -8.92
CA LEU A 193 -24.79 31.40 -9.11
C LEU A 193 -25.09 29.98 -9.62
N PRO A 194 -24.44 29.49 -10.69
CA PRO A 194 -24.65 28.11 -11.13
C PRO A 194 -24.32 27.10 -10.03
N SER A 195 -24.91 25.92 -10.09
CA SER A 195 -24.63 24.84 -9.13
C SER A 195 -23.17 24.39 -9.22
N LEU A 196 -22.64 23.80 -8.15
CA LEU A 196 -21.28 23.24 -8.17
C LEU A 196 -21.11 22.18 -9.29
N TYR A 197 -22.17 21.43 -9.61
CA TYR A 197 -22.19 20.48 -10.73
C TYR A 197 -21.98 21.21 -12.07
N GLU A 198 -22.81 22.20 -12.39
CA GLU A 198 -22.73 22.96 -13.65
C GLU A 198 -21.40 23.70 -13.80
N LEU A 199 -20.80 24.16 -12.70
CA LEU A 199 -19.48 24.80 -12.72
C LEU A 199 -18.37 23.80 -13.03
N ILE A 200 -18.43 22.56 -12.50
CA ILE A 200 -17.47 21.49 -12.83
C ILE A 200 -17.65 21.02 -14.28
N ILE A 201 -18.90 20.87 -14.76
CA ILE A 201 -19.16 20.57 -16.18
C ILE A 201 -18.60 21.69 -17.07
N GLY A 202 -18.82 22.96 -16.73
CA GLY A 202 -18.26 24.09 -17.47
C GLY A 202 -16.72 24.17 -17.48
N VAL A 203 -16.03 23.56 -16.51
CA VAL A 203 -14.56 23.36 -16.58
C VAL A 203 -14.21 22.31 -17.62
N VAL A 204 -14.98 21.22 -17.72
CA VAL A 204 -14.76 20.18 -18.75
C VAL A 204 -15.04 20.75 -20.13
N ASP A 205 -16.15 21.46 -20.32
CA ASP A 205 -16.57 22.02 -21.62
C ASP A 205 -15.56 23.03 -22.18
N GLU A 206 -14.95 23.89 -21.35
CA GLU A 206 -13.93 24.86 -21.80
C GLU A 206 -12.59 24.18 -22.13
N LEU A 207 -12.24 23.06 -21.46
CA LEU A 207 -10.95 22.38 -21.62
C LEU A 207 -10.97 21.25 -22.64
N SER A 208 -12.13 20.61 -22.89
CA SER A 208 -12.28 19.45 -23.77
C SER A 208 -11.80 19.68 -25.21
N PRO A 209 -12.09 20.81 -25.88
CA PRO A 209 -11.60 21.09 -27.24
C PRO A 209 -10.07 21.17 -27.37
N HIS A 210 -9.34 21.27 -26.26
CA HIS A 210 -7.89 21.42 -26.20
C HIS A 210 -7.21 20.27 -25.45
N ILE A 211 -7.95 19.19 -25.13
CA ILE A 211 -7.50 18.20 -24.15
C ILE A 211 -6.22 17.46 -24.55
N THR A 212 -6.00 17.25 -25.85
CA THR A 212 -4.77 16.65 -26.42
C THR A 212 -3.54 17.55 -26.20
N GLU A 213 -3.67 18.85 -26.45
CA GLU A 213 -2.61 19.83 -26.16
C GLU A 213 -2.34 19.90 -24.64
N LEU A 214 -3.39 19.88 -23.83
CA LEU A 214 -3.30 19.90 -22.37
C LEU A 214 -2.64 18.64 -21.80
N ALA A 215 -2.85 17.47 -22.42
CA ALA A 215 -2.24 16.20 -22.02
C ALA A 215 -0.71 16.26 -22.10
N VAL A 216 -0.16 16.89 -23.15
CA VAL A 216 1.28 17.13 -23.27
C VAL A 216 1.76 18.37 -22.51
N HIS A 217 0.89 19.36 -22.25
CA HIS A 217 1.30 20.60 -21.59
C HIS A 217 1.82 20.39 -20.15
N LEU A 218 2.94 21.05 -19.82
CA LEU A 218 3.67 20.89 -18.55
C LEU A 218 2.80 21.26 -17.33
N CYS A 219 1.96 22.29 -17.45
CA CYS A 219 1.00 22.67 -16.41
C CYS A 219 -0.37 22.01 -16.61
N GLY A 220 -0.78 21.82 -17.87
CA GLY A 220 -2.15 21.41 -18.22
C GLY A 220 -2.48 20.02 -17.72
N SER A 221 -1.57 19.07 -17.97
CA SER A 221 -1.71 17.67 -17.55
C SER A 221 -1.91 17.50 -16.04
N HIS A 222 -1.46 18.44 -15.19
CA HIS A 222 -1.70 18.41 -13.74
C HIS A 222 -3.13 18.82 -13.36
N VAL A 223 -3.74 19.75 -14.10
CA VAL A 223 -5.16 20.10 -13.93
C VAL A 223 -6.03 18.98 -14.48
N VAL A 224 -5.74 18.45 -15.68
CA VAL A 224 -6.51 17.33 -16.25
C VAL A 224 -6.46 16.09 -15.35
N ARG A 225 -5.29 15.73 -14.80
CA ARG A 225 -5.18 14.67 -13.77
C ARG A 225 -6.08 14.92 -12.56
N THR A 226 -6.18 16.18 -12.13
CA THR A 226 -7.04 16.57 -11.00
C THR A 226 -8.52 16.50 -11.36
N LEU A 227 -8.89 16.92 -12.57
CA LEU A 227 -10.25 16.87 -13.10
C LEU A 227 -10.74 15.42 -13.21
N LEU A 228 -9.92 14.51 -13.73
CA LEU A 228 -10.23 13.06 -13.74
C LEU A 228 -10.46 12.53 -12.32
N CYS A 229 -9.63 12.90 -11.34
CA CYS A 229 -9.84 12.49 -9.95
C CYS A 229 -11.15 13.04 -9.34
N VAL A 230 -11.51 14.29 -9.65
CA VAL A 230 -12.79 14.91 -9.26
C VAL A 230 -13.98 14.17 -9.87
N LEU A 231 -13.99 13.96 -11.18
CA LEU A 231 -15.07 13.26 -11.89
C LEU A 231 -15.21 11.79 -11.43
N GLY A 232 -14.10 11.13 -11.09
CA GLY A 232 -14.08 9.78 -10.53
C GLY A 232 -14.36 9.67 -9.02
N GLY A 233 -14.48 10.79 -8.28
CA GLY A 233 -14.71 10.79 -6.85
C GLY A 233 -13.57 10.20 -6.01
N VAL A 234 -12.32 10.45 -6.42
CA VAL A 234 -11.10 9.90 -5.80
C VAL A 234 -10.02 10.97 -5.57
N THR A 235 -9.02 10.65 -4.77
CA THR A 235 -7.81 11.46 -4.55
C THR A 235 -6.55 10.66 -4.85
N LEU A 236 -5.46 11.37 -5.15
CA LEU A 236 -4.12 10.80 -5.30
C LEU A 236 -3.28 11.10 -4.06
N GLU A 237 -3.19 10.12 -3.16
CA GLU A 237 -2.31 10.22 -2.00
C GLU A 237 -0.87 9.85 -2.38
N SER A 238 0.07 10.73 -2.07
CA SER A 238 1.49 10.38 -2.13
C SER A 238 1.81 9.42 -1.00
N SER A 239 2.47 8.30 -1.29
CA SER A 239 2.92 7.34 -0.27
C SER A 239 4.02 7.97 0.61
N ARG A 240 3.61 8.77 1.60
CA ARG A 240 4.49 9.38 2.59
C ARG A 240 4.91 8.32 3.60
N HIS A 241 6.18 8.35 4.00
CA HIS A 241 6.66 7.49 5.07
C HIS A 241 5.97 7.84 6.39
N ASP A 242 5.14 6.92 6.90
CA ASP A 242 4.67 6.93 8.30
C ASP A 242 5.85 6.79 9.25
N THR A 243 6.47 7.94 9.52
CA THR A 243 7.63 8.08 10.39
C THR A 243 7.11 8.16 11.82
N SER A 244 6.86 6.98 12.39
CA SER A 244 6.16 6.74 13.66
C SER A 244 6.53 7.71 14.80
N ASN A 245 5.76 8.81 14.95
CA ASN A 245 5.53 9.53 16.20
C ASN A 245 4.45 10.62 16.07
N SER A 246 3.17 10.24 16.04
CA SER A 246 2.07 11.05 16.61
C SER A 246 0.77 10.24 16.68
N ASN A 247 0.33 9.89 17.90
CA ASN A 247 -1.03 9.36 18.10
C ASN A 247 -2.11 10.46 18.10
N ASN A 248 -1.72 11.75 18.02
CA ASN A 248 -2.63 12.91 18.10
C ASN A 248 -2.65 13.79 16.83
N LYS A 249 -2.14 13.34 15.68
CA LYS A 249 -2.42 13.98 14.38
C LYS A 249 -2.82 12.95 13.31
N LYS A 250 -4.09 12.52 13.37
CA LYS A 250 -4.87 12.23 12.15
C LYS A 250 -5.31 13.56 11.51
N GLN A 251 -4.35 14.39 11.12
CA GLN A 251 -4.65 15.60 10.37
C GLN A 251 -4.92 15.19 8.92
N PHE A 252 -6.11 15.52 8.40
CA PHE A 252 -6.41 15.37 6.97
C PHE A 252 -5.37 16.15 6.15
N ASP A 253 -4.61 15.47 5.29
CA ASP A 253 -3.58 16.09 4.43
C ASP A 253 -4.26 16.78 3.23
N MET A 254 -4.92 17.91 3.51
CA MET A 254 -5.74 18.71 2.57
C MET A 254 -4.92 19.36 1.44
N GLY A 255 -4.37 18.54 0.54
CA GLY A 255 -3.72 18.96 -0.70
C GLY A 255 -2.23 19.33 -0.60
N GLY A 256 -1.59 19.12 0.55
CA GLY A 256 -0.16 19.34 0.78
C GLY A 256 0.27 20.80 0.93
N THR A 257 1.59 21.04 0.94
CA THR A 257 2.15 22.40 1.07
C THR A 257 1.88 23.27 -0.16
N ILE A 258 1.46 24.53 0.06
CA ILE A 258 1.21 25.59 -0.95
C ILE A 258 2.16 25.48 -2.15
N ARG A 259 1.59 25.27 -3.34
CA ARG A 259 2.32 24.77 -4.52
C ARG A 259 3.00 25.91 -5.25
N GLY A 260 4.14 26.32 -4.69
CA GLY A 260 4.93 27.45 -5.20
C GLY A 260 5.63 28.26 -4.10
N ARG A 261 5.38 27.93 -2.81
CA ARG A 261 5.87 28.67 -1.63
C ARG A 261 7.30 29.20 -1.79
N LEU A 262 7.44 30.53 -1.78
CA LEU A 262 8.71 31.23 -1.94
C LEU A 262 9.74 30.74 -0.92
N LYS A 263 10.75 29.98 -1.37
CA LYS A 263 11.85 29.52 -0.51
C LYS A 263 12.63 30.75 -0.03
N PRO A 264 12.74 31.01 1.28
CA PRO A 264 13.50 32.16 1.77
C PRO A 264 14.95 32.05 1.32
N LYS A 265 15.50 33.16 0.79
CA LYS A 265 16.85 33.23 0.19
C LYS A 265 17.95 33.01 1.24
N LYS A 266 18.16 31.76 1.66
CA LYS A 266 19.24 31.37 2.59
C LYS A 266 20.59 31.85 2.03
N LYS A 267 21.28 32.73 2.76
CA LYS A 267 22.59 33.29 2.39
C LYS A 267 23.56 32.15 2.04
N LYS A 268 24.16 32.18 0.85
CA LYS A 268 25.11 31.16 0.38
C LYS A 268 26.34 31.08 1.30
N LYS A 269 26.41 30.08 2.20
CA LYS A 269 27.70 29.65 2.74
C LYS A 269 28.52 29.01 1.61
N LYS A 270 29.78 29.41 1.44
CA LYS A 270 30.69 28.81 0.45
C LYS A 270 30.87 27.31 0.75
N LYS A 271 30.62 26.43 -0.23
CA LYS A 271 31.23 25.10 -0.27
C LYS A 271 32.69 25.23 -0.74
N LYS A 272 33.61 24.45 -0.15
CA LYS A 272 34.89 24.11 -0.79
C LYS A 272 34.67 22.99 -1.81
N PRO A 273 35.54 22.83 -2.82
CA PRO A 273 35.51 21.68 -3.72
C PRO A 273 36.13 20.43 -3.07
N SER A 274 35.59 19.28 -3.42
CA SER A 274 36.20 17.95 -3.32
C SER A 274 35.73 17.13 -4.54
N SER A 275 36.53 16.17 -4.99
CA SER A 275 36.42 15.56 -6.33
C SER A 275 35.58 14.28 -6.41
N SER A 276 35.33 13.86 -7.66
CA SER A 276 35.07 12.48 -8.13
C SER A 276 33.88 11.71 -7.54
N ASP A 277 32.82 11.64 -8.35
CA ASP A 277 32.12 10.41 -8.75
C ASP A 277 31.52 9.49 -7.68
N ASP A 278 30.68 10.06 -6.81
CA ASP A 278 29.76 9.28 -5.96
C ASP A 278 28.31 9.46 -6.43
N SER A 279 27.89 8.64 -7.42
CA SER A 279 26.54 8.67 -8.01
C SER A 279 25.47 7.97 -7.12
N SER A 280 25.49 8.30 -5.83
CA SER A 280 24.47 7.87 -4.87
C SER A 280 23.10 8.47 -5.25
N SER A 281 22.12 7.60 -5.47
CA SER A 281 20.81 7.98 -6.02
C SER A 281 19.86 8.58 -4.98
N SER A 282 20.36 9.52 -4.16
CA SER A 282 19.56 10.28 -3.19
C SER A 282 18.90 11.50 -3.83
N SER A 283 18.27 11.33 -5.01
CA SER A 283 17.38 12.32 -5.57
C SER A 283 16.09 12.34 -4.76
N ALA A 284 15.77 13.48 -4.16
CA ALA A 284 14.45 13.73 -3.59
C ALA A 284 13.45 13.94 -4.75
N SER A 285 13.05 12.85 -5.39
CA SER A 285 12.09 12.86 -6.49
C SER A 285 10.70 13.26 -6.00
N THR A 286 10.04 14.12 -6.77
CA THR A 286 8.59 14.29 -6.67
C THR A 286 7.94 12.92 -6.91
N PRO A 287 6.99 12.45 -6.08
CA PRO A 287 6.35 11.15 -6.26
C PRO A 287 5.77 11.01 -7.67
N GLN A 288 6.12 9.92 -8.35
CA GLN A 288 5.65 9.62 -9.70
C GLN A 288 4.19 9.15 -9.63
N ALA A 289 3.38 9.42 -10.65
CA ALA A 289 1.95 9.07 -10.64
C ALA A 289 1.68 7.57 -10.35
N GLY A 290 2.51 6.67 -10.89
CA GLY A 290 2.44 5.22 -10.61
C GLY A 290 2.69 4.84 -9.15
N THR A 291 3.38 5.69 -8.38
CA THR A 291 3.70 5.48 -6.95
C THR A 291 2.71 6.14 -5.98
N MET A 292 1.75 6.92 -6.49
CA MET A 292 0.64 7.45 -5.68
C MET A 292 -0.40 6.34 -5.45
N THR A 293 -1.04 6.34 -4.28
CA THR A 293 -2.20 5.48 -3.97
C THR A 293 -3.47 6.24 -4.35
N ILE A 294 -4.42 5.58 -5.03
CA ILE A 294 -5.77 6.14 -5.22
C ILE A 294 -6.59 5.85 -3.97
N VAL A 295 -7.28 6.86 -3.45
CA VAL A 295 -8.18 6.75 -2.29
C VAL A 295 -9.54 7.33 -2.64
N TYR A 296 -10.62 6.69 -2.19
CA TYR A 296 -11.99 7.15 -2.44
C TYR A 296 -12.34 8.37 -1.59
N GLN A 297 -13.01 9.36 -2.20
CA GLN A 297 -13.61 10.45 -1.45
C GLN A 297 -14.87 9.95 -0.73
N THR A 298 -14.83 9.96 0.61
CA THR A 298 -15.95 9.56 1.47
C THR A 298 -16.94 10.71 1.72
N ASN A 299 -16.46 11.96 1.71
CA ASN A 299 -17.23 13.15 2.06
C ASN A 299 -17.40 14.09 0.84
N SER A 300 -17.80 13.54 -0.30
CA SER A 300 -18.01 14.31 -1.52
C SER A 300 -19.30 15.12 -1.45
N ARG A 301 -19.28 16.40 -1.86
CA ARG A 301 -20.49 17.23 -2.01
C ARG A 301 -21.41 16.74 -3.13
N ILE A 302 -20.85 16.12 -4.16
CA ILE A 302 -21.59 15.58 -5.31
C ILE A 302 -21.29 14.08 -5.42
N GLU A 303 -22.35 13.28 -5.60
CA GLU A 303 -22.23 11.84 -5.88
C GLU A 303 -21.44 11.60 -7.18
N PRO A 304 -20.29 10.91 -7.15
CA PRO A 304 -19.40 10.78 -8.32
C PRO A 304 -20.08 10.20 -9.56
N ASN A 305 -21.03 9.29 -9.39
CA ASN A 305 -21.76 8.64 -10.48
C ASN A 305 -22.53 9.65 -11.36
N LYS A 306 -22.84 10.87 -10.86
CA LYS A 306 -23.41 11.97 -11.66
C LYS A 306 -22.46 12.49 -12.75
N PHE A 307 -21.15 12.34 -12.57
CA PHE A 307 -20.13 12.75 -13.53
C PHE A 307 -19.73 11.65 -14.52
N GLN A 308 -20.30 10.45 -14.45
CA GLN A 308 -19.82 9.31 -15.24
C GLN A 308 -19.89 9.50 -16.77
N PRO A 309 -20.96 10.09 -17.36
CA PRO A 309 -20.98 10.39 -18.80
C PRO A 309 -19.90 11.42 -19.21
N THR A 310 -19.61 12.37 -18.33
CA THR A 310 -18.57 13.39 -18.52
C THR A 310 -17.17 12.78 -18.44
N LEU A 311 -16.95 11.86 -17.50
CA LEU A 311 -15.71 11.09 -17.38
C LEU A 311 -15.48 10.19 -18.60
N GLU A 312 -16.53 9.55 -19.11
CA GLU A 312 -16.49 8.75 -20.33
C GLU A 312 -16.12 9.60 -21.55
N SER A 313 -16.84 10.70 -21.80
CA SER A 313 -16.56 11.63 -22.90
C SER A 313 -15.13 12.21 -22.83
N LEU A 314 -14.69 12.64 -21.64
CA LEU A 314 -13.34 13.15 -21.43
C LEU A 314 -12.27 12.07 -21.61
N SER A 315 -12.57 10.81 -21.26
CA SER A 315 -11.66 9.68 -21.49
C SER A 315 -11.50 9.38 -22.98
N GLN A 316 -12.60 9.41 -23.75
CA GLN A 316 -12.56 9.22 -25.20
C GLN A 316 -11.77 10.34 -25.88
N ALA A 317 -12.00 11.60 -25.50
CA ALA A 317 -11.26 12.75 -26.02
C ALA A 317 -9.75 12.72 -25.67
N LEU A 318 -9.37 12.12 -24.54
CA LEU A 318 -7.97 11.92 -24.14
C LEU A 318 -7.26 10.78 -24.89
N LEU A 319 -7.99 9.76 -25.34
CA LEU A 319 -7.44 8.60 -26.02
C LEU A 319 -7.42 8.79 -27.56
N GLY A 320 -8.37 9.55 -28.09
CA GLY A 320 -8.54 9.81 -29.52
C GLY A 320 -9.39 8.75 -30.23
N GLU A 321 -9.26 8.67 -31.55
CA GLU A 321 -9.91 7.63 -32.35
C GLU A 321 -9.21 6.27 -32.19
N ARG A 322 -9.99 5.17 -32.21
CA ARG A 322 -9.46 3.82 -32.02
C ARG A 322 -8.63 3.35 -33.22
N SER A 323 -7.33 3.60 -33.17
CA SER A 323 -6.36 3.06 -34.14
C SER A 323 -6.02 1.59 -33.86
N ALA A 324 -5.80 0.82 -34.93
CA ALA A 324 -5.19 -0.51 -34.87
C ALA A 324 -3.66 -0.47 -35.00
N GLU A 325 -3.10 0.65 -35.50
CA GLU A 325 -1.67 0.90 -35.68
C GLU A 325 -1.12 1.86 -34.60
N PRO A 326 0.18 1.75 -34.21
CA PRO A 326 0.79 2.67 -33.25
C PRO A 326 0.86 4.12 -33.77
N GLY A 327 0.40 5.07 -32.95
CA GLY A 327 0.32 6.49 -33.31
C GLY A 327 0.60 7.43 -32.13
N GLU A 328 -0.09 8.58 -32.10
CA GLU A 328 0.12 9.62 -31.09
C GLU A 328 -0.17 9.14 -29.67
N LEU A 329 -1.13 8.24 -29.45
CA LEU A 329 -1.45 7.71 -28.12
C LEU A 329 -0.27 6.94 -27.49
N GLN A 330 0.50 6.20 -28.28
CA GLN A 330 1.71 5.49 -27.82
C GLN A 330 2.83 6.50 -27.52
N GLN A 331 2.95 7.57 -28.31
CA GLN A 331 3.86 8.68 -28.01
C GLN A 331 3.45 9.42 -26.73
N HIS A 332 2.15 9.59 -26.47
CA HIS A 332 1.60 10.15 -25.24
C HIS A 332 1.89 9.25 -24.02
N ALA A 333 1.79 7.93 -24.14
CA ALA A 333 2.20 6.99 -23.08
C ALA A 333 3.68 7.14 -22.69
N CYS A 334 4.54 7.43 -23.67
CA CYS A 334 5.96 7.77 -23.47
C CYS A 334 6.22 9.24 -23.06
N HIS A 335 5.22 10.13 -23.10
CA HIS A 335 5.46 11.55 -22.89
C HIS A 335 5.53 11.93 -21.40
N ALA A 336 6.43 12.85 -21.05
CA ALA A 336 6.71 13.25 -19.68
C ALA A 336 5.52 13.86 -18.92
N SER A 337 4.55 14.46 -19.65
CA SER A 337 3.29 14.97 -19.09
C SER A 337 2.13 13.97 -19.25
N ALA A 338 2.03 13.30 -20.40
CA ALA A 338 0.85 12.54 -20.78
C ALA A 338 0.89 11.09 -20.30
N GLY A 339 2.05 10.43 -20.20
CA GLY A 339 2.17 9.10 -19.59
C GLY A 339 1.69 9.09 -18.13
N PRO A 340 2.14 10.04 -17.28
CA PRO A 340 1.58 10.23 -15.95
C PRO A 340 0.08 10.57 -15.90
N LEU A 341 -0.48 11.15 -16.95
CA LEU A 341 -1.92 11.41 -17.08
C LEU A 341 -2.69 10.13 -17.45
N LEU A 342 -2.19 9.32 -18.39
CA LEU A 342 -2.77 8.02 -18.77
C LEU A 342 -2.71 7.02 -17.61
N ILE A 343 -1.65 7.02 -16.78
CA ILE A 343 -1.59 6.26 -15.52
C ILE A 343 -2.74 6.65 -14.58
N VAL A 344 -3.05 7.95 -14.46
CA VAL A 344 -4.18 8.43 -13.65
C VAL A 344 -5.50 8.08 -14.30
N LEU A 345 -5.63 8.17 -15.64
CA LEU A 345 -6.84 7.80 -16.37
C LEU A 345 -7.21 6.33 -16.15
N ILE A 346 -6.29 5.38 -16.40
CA ILE A 346 -6.54 3.93 -16.19
C ILE A 346 -6.95 3.66 -14.75
N ARG A 347 -6.25 4.26 -13.77
CA ARG A 347 -6.57 4.12 -12.34
C ARG A 347 -7.92 4.72 -11.97
N VAL A 348 -8.24 5.92 -12.44
CA VAL A 348 -9.54 6.56 -12.21
C VAL A 348 -10.66 5.70 -12.78
N LEU A 349 -10.56 5.24 -14.03
CA LEU A 349 -11.57 4.40 -14.68
C LEU A 349 -11.71 3.01 -14.03
N THR A 350 -10.66 2.49 -13.39
CA THR A 350 -10.73 1.26 -12.59
C THR A 350 -11.49 1.49 -11.29
N TYR A 351 -11.14 2.55 -10.55
CA TYR A 351 -11.71 2.86 -9.24
C TYR A 351 -13.11 3.50 -9.33
N SER A 352 -13.49 4.15 -10.43
CA SER A 352 -14.82 4.76 -10.60
C SER A 352 -15.95 3.73 -10.79
N THR A 353 -15.67 2.44 -10.69
CA THR A 353 -16.68 1.38 -10.77
C THR A 353 -17.34 1.15 -9.42
N ASP A 354 -18.68 1.02 -9.40
CA ASP A 354 -19.43 0.73 -8.17
C ASP A 354 -18.95 -0.55 -7.47
N LEU A 355 -18.45 -1.54 -8.21
CA LEU A 355 -17.89 -2.76 -7.64
C LEU A 355 -16.67 -2.47 -6.76
N ALA A 356 -15.65 -1.80 -7.33
CA ALA A 356 -14.42 -1.46 -6.60
C ALA A 356 -14.69 -0.48 -5.44
N ARG A 357 -15.64 0.46 -5.62
CA ARG A 357 -16.10 1.37 -4.56
C ARG A 357 -16.75 0.61 -3.41
N ASN A 358 -17.63 -0.35 -3.70
CA ASN A 358 -18.30 -1.16 -2.68
C ASN A 358 -17.37 -2.13 -1.95
N GLU A 359 -16.36 -2.70 -2.61
CA GLU A 359 -15.33 -3.50 -1.95
C GLU A 359 -14.52 -2.68 -0.94
N PHE A 360 -14.11 -1.47 -1.31
CA PHE A 360 -13.40 -0.54 -0.43
C PHE A 360 -14.25 -0.09 0.78
N LEU A 361 -15.55 0.15 0.57
CA LEU A 361 -16.48 0.51 1.65
C LEU A 361 -16.74 -0.66 2.62
N LYS A 362 -16.79 -1.91 2.13
CA LYS A 362 -16.81 -3.12 2.97
C LYS A 362 -15.53 -3.28 3.79
N LEU A 363 -14.36 -2.99 3.21
CA LEU A 363 -13.07 -3.08 3.91
C LEU A 363 -12.90 -2.03 5.02
N SER A 364 -13.41 -0.82 4.81
CA SER A 364 -13.21 0.31 5.73
C SER A 364 -14.22 0.35 6.88
N SER A 365 -15.46 -0.13 6.64
CA SER A 365 -16.51 -0.25 7.67
C SER A 365 -16.25 -1.34 8.73
N SER A 366 -15.34 -2.28 8.48
CA SER A 366 -15.04 -3.43 9.38
C SER A 366 -14.42 -3.06 10.74
N LYS A 367 -14.27 -1.78 11.06
CA LYS A 367 -13.71 -1.28 12.33
C LYS A 367 -14.75 -1.09 13.46
N SER A 368 -16.01 -1.49 13.25
CA SER A 368 -17.08 -1.35 14.25
C SER A 368 -17.65 -2.69 14.75
N LYS A 369 -17.35 -3.01 16.02
CA LYS A 369 -18.14 -3.80 16.98
C LYS A 369 -18.95 -5.04 16.50
N THR A 370 -18.33 -6.03 15.85
CA THR A 370 -18.86 -7.42 15.84
C THR A 370 -17.74 -8.47 15.88
N LYS A 371 -17.93 -9.55 16.65
CA LYS A 371 -16.98 -10.67 16.78
C LYS A 371 -17.39 -11.86 15.90
N GLN A 372 -17.07 -11.84 14.60
CA GLN A 372 -16.95 -13.04 13.75
C GLN A 372 -15.82 -12.82 12.72
N PRO A 373 -15.05 -13.86 12.31
CA PRO A 373 -13.87 -13.71 11.46
C PRO A 373 -14.24 -13.54 9.97
N LEU A 374 -13.56 -12.77 9.10
CA LEU A 374 -12.15 -12.30 9.00
C LEU A 374 -11.13 -13.35 8.55
N GLU A 375 -11.30 -13.89 7.34
CA GLU A 375 -10.27 -14.71 6.67
C GLU A 375 -9.94 -14.25 5.24
N GLU A 376 -10.89 -13.60 4.54
CA GLU A 376 -10.67 -12.99 3.22
C GLU A 376 -10.42 -11.48 3.36
N THR A 377 -11.28 -10.77 4.10
CA THR A 377 -11.10 -9.36 4.47
C THR A 377 -9.80 -9.09 5.25
N ALA A 378 -9.28 -10.08 6.00
CA ALA A 378 -7.97 -9.98 6.65
C ALA A 378 -6.81 -9.93 5.64
N LYS A 379 -6.88 -10.72 4.56
CA LYS A 379 -5.84 -10.80 3.53
C LYS A 379 -5.79 -9.52 2.66
N ILE A 380 -6.93 -8.85 2.45
CA ILE A 380 -7.01 -7.62 1.67
C ILE A 380 -6.57 -6.39 2.52
N ASN A 381 -6.99 -6.30 3.79
CA ASN A 381 -6.58 -5.21 4.71
C ASN A 381 -5.10 -5.30 5.18
N ALA A 382 -4.42 -6.43 4.98
CA ALA A 382 -3.05 -6.68 5.46
C ALA A 382 -2.05 -5.60 5.04
N ASN A 383 -2.15 -5.12 3.79
CA ASN A 383 -1.18 -4.22 3.12
C ASN A 383 -1.12 -2.78 3.67
N SER A 384 -1.56 -2.57 4.92
CA SER A 384 -1.43 -1.32 5.67
C SER A 384 -0.28 -1.36 6.70
N SER A 385 0.42 -2.49 6.85
CA SER A 385 1.53 -2.62 7.79
C SER A 385 2.80 -1.87 7.35
N ILE A 386 3.42 -1.17 8.30
CA ILE A 386 4.76 -0.59 8.15
C ILE A 386 5.85 -1.65 7.89
N ALA A 387 5.58 -2.93 8.19
CA ALA A 387 6.46 -4.05 7.86
C ALA A 387 6.43 -4.33 6.34
N ASP A 388 5.24 -4.49 5.77
CA ASP A 388 5.04 -4.87 4.36
C ASP A 388 5.62 -3.79 3.42
N PHE A 389 5.40 -2.51 3.75
CA PHE A 389 6.04 -1.39 3.06
C PHE A 389 7.58 -1.44 3.11
N ARG A 390 8.17 -1.84 4.25
CA ARG A 390 9.64 -1.99 4.37
C ARG A 390 10.17 -3.23 3.64
N LEU A 391 9.40 -4.31 3.60
CA LEU A 391 9.67 -5.46 2.74
C LEU A 391 9.45 -5.14 1.25
N GLY A 392 8.71 -4.07 0.94
CA GLY A 392 8.42 -3.63 -0.43
C GLY A 392 7.28 -4.41 -1.11
N ILE A 393 6.45 -5.08 -0.32
CA ILE A 393 5.24 -5.76 -0.80
C ILE A 393 4.28 -4.67 -1.34
N PRO A 394 3.78 -4.77 -2.58
CA PRO A 394 2.88 -3.79 -3.14
C PRO A 394 1.51 -3.83 -2.44
N LYS A 395 0.85 -2.68 -2.29
CA LYS A 395 -0.55 -2.66 -1.86
C LYS A 395 -1.42 -3.37 -2.89
N SER A 396 -2.45 -4.08 -2.43
CA SER A 396 -3.51 -4.58 -3.31
C SER A 396 -4.24 -3.39 -3.92
N GLU A 397 -4.29 -3.32 -5.25
CA GLU A 397 -5.15 -2.43 -6.03
C GLU A 397 -6.32 -3.27 -6.59
N PRO A 398 -7.52 -2.69 -6.79
CA PRO A 398 -8.60 -3.36 -7.52
C PRO A 398 -8.21 -3.56 -8.99
N ARG A 399 -8.85 -4.53 -9.66
CA ARG A 399 -8.72 -4.73 -11.10
C ARG A 399 -9.92 -4.12 -11.83
N TYR A 400 -9.73 -3.75 -13.09
CA TYR A 400 -10.85 -3.40 -13.96
C TYR A 400 -11.48 -4.66 -14.57
N ASN A 401 -12.75 -4.56 -14.97
CA ASN A 401 -13.47 -5.64 -15.65
C ASN A 401 -13.25 -5.55 -17.17
N GLU A 402 -13.27 -6.68 -17.87
CA GLU A 402 -13.29 -6.70 -19.34
C GLU A 402 -14.50 -5.92 -19.89
N GLY A 403 -14.30 -5.22 -21.01
CA GLY A 403 -15.30 -4.34 -21.64
C GLY A 403 -15.53 -2.99 -20.94
N SER A 404 -14.92 -2.76 -19.77
CA SER A 404 -15.01 -1.46 -19.08
C SER A 404 -14.22 -0.35 -19.78
N LEU A 405 -14.48 0.91 -19.42
CA LEU A 405 -13.73 2.06 -19.94
C LEU A 405 -12.21 1.94 -19.70
N ALA A 406 -11.79 1.35 -18.58
CA ALA A 406 -10.38 1.08 -18.30
C ALA A 406 -9.80 0.01 -19.23
N ASP A 407 -10.56 -1.06 -19.51
CA ASP A 407 -10.16 -2.10 -20.47
C ASP A 407 -10.02 -1.53 -21.89
N ASN A 408 -11.00 -0.74 -22.33
CA ASN A 408 -10.97 -0.06 -23.61
C ASN A 408 -9.77 0.90 -23.73
N ALA A 409 -9.46 1.67 -22.68
CA ALA A 409 -8.29 2.53 -22.62
C ALA A 409 -6.98 1.74 -22.72
N VAL A 410 -6.84 0.62 -21.99
CA VAL A 410 -5.65 -0.23 -22.03
C VAL A 410 -5.49 -0.90 -23.40
N LYS A 411 -6.58 -1.44 -23.97
CA LYS A 411 -6.59 -2.03 -25.31
C LYS A 411 -6.14 -1.01 -26.37
N GLN A 412 -6.61 0.23 -26.32
CA GLN A 412 -6.16 1.30 -27.23
C GLN A 412 -4.68 1.67 -27.03
N ILE A 413 -4.22 1.84 -25.78
CA ILE A 413 -2.81 2.15 -25.48
C ILE A 413 -1.85 1.06 -26.00
N LEU A 414 -2.28 -0.20 -26.01
CA LEU A 414 -1.48 -1.34 -26.48
C LEU A 414 -1.69 -1.73 -27.96
N CYS A 415 -2.46 -0.96 -28.74
CA CYS A 415 -2.87 -1.30 -30.11
C CYS A 415 -3.54 -2.70 -30.20
N TRP A 416 -4.33 -3.05 -29.18
CA TRP A 416 -4.91 -4.37 -29.02
C TRP A 416 -6.16 -4.55 -29.89
N GLN A 417 -6.10 -5.55 -30.76
CA GLN A 417 -7.16 -5.89 -31.70
C GLN A 417 -8.09 -6.93 -31.07
N GLU A 418 -9.40 -6.71 -31.15
CA GLU A 418 -10.39 -7.69 -30.69
C GLU A 418 -10.73 -8.62 -31.85
N GLY A 419 -10.56 -9.93 -31.63
CA GLY A 419 -10.41 -10.90 -32.71
C GLY A 419 -11.70 -11.17 -33.49
N ASN A 420 -11.72 -10.77 -34.77
CA ASN A 420 -12.66 -11.28 -35.77
C ASN A 420 -11.96 -12.09 -36.88
N ASP A 421 -10.64 -12.01 -36.98
CA ASP A 421 -9.84 -12.74 -37.97
C ASP A 421 -9.22 -14.03 -37.40
N ALA A 422 -9.27 -15.10 -38.20
CA ALA A 422 -8.99 -16.47 -37.76
C ALA A 422 -7.51 -16.81 -37.48
N SER A 423 -6.63 -15.81 -37.40
CA SER A 423 -5.21 -15.95 -37.01
C SER A 423 -4.97 -15.71 -35.51
N GLY A 424 -5.69 -14.76 -34.90
CA GLY A 424 -5.50 -14.37 -33.49
C GLY A 424 -4.16 -13.68 -33.18
N ASP A 425 -3.43 -13.19 -34.19
CA ASP A 425 -2.16 -12.50 -34.00
C ASP A 425 -2.33 -11.00 -33.70
N GLN A 426 -1.75 -10.54 -32.59
CA GLN A 426 -1.74 -9.14 -32.18
C GLN A 426 -0.57 -8.41 -32.87
N GLN A 427 -0.75 -8.03 -34.13
CA GLN A 427 0.30 -7.54 -35.05
C GLN A 427 1.27 -6.53 -34.43
N HIS A 428 0.78 -5.57 -33.63
CA HIS A 428 1.59 -4.50 -33.05
C HIS A 428 1.80 -4.60 -31.54
N ALA A 429 1.04 -5.43 -30.82
CA ALA A 429 1.06 -5.42 -29.35
C ALA A 429 2.42 -5.85 -28.78
N HIS A 430 3.14 -6.77 -29.43
CA HIS A 430 4.51 -7.15 -29.05
C HIS A 430 5.45 -5.93 -29.05
N ASP A 431 5.50 -5.21 -30.16
CA ASP A 431 6.42 -4.09 -30.35
C ASP A 431 6.03 -2.88 -29.49
N VAL A 432 4.73 -2.66 -29.26
CA VAL A 432 4.23 -1.63 -28.33
C VAL A 432 4.57 -2.01 -26.87
N ILE A 433 4.36 -3.25 -26.44
CA ILE A 433 4.75 -3.70 -25.08
C ILE A 433 6.27 -3.57 -24.88
N TYR A 434 7.07 -4.03 -25.84
CA TYR A 434 8.52 -3.93 -25.76
C TYR A 434 9.02 -2.48 -25.76
N GLY A 435 8.50 -1.66 -26.69
CA GLY A 435 8.83 -0.23 -26.80
C GLY A 435 8.44 0.57 -25.56
N LEU A 436 7.22 0.39 -25.04
CA LEU A 436 6.78 1.00 -23.78
C LEU A 436 7.70 0.58 -22.64
N SER A 437 8.09 -0.70 -22.54
CA SER A 437 9.00 -1.15 -21.47
C SER A 437 10.33 -0.40 -21.43
N GLY A 438 10.81 0.05 -22.59
CA GLY A 438 12.09 0.73 -22.75
C GLY A 438 12.09 2.21 -22.42
N GLU A 439 10.93 2.87 -22.41
CA GLU A 439 10.85 4.32 -22.19
C GLU A 439 10.43 4.64 -20.73
N PRO A 440 11.15 5.52 -19.99
CA PRO A 440 10.90 5.83 -18.57
C PRO A 440 9.50 6.34 -18.14
N ARG A 441 8.57 6.58 -19.06
CA ARG A 441 7.14 6.86 -18.82
C ARG A 441 6.28 5.71 -19.30
N GLY A 442 6.55 5.21 -20.52
CA GLY A 442 5.90 4.03 -21.08
C GLY A 442 6.01 2.81 -20.15
N SER A 443 7.14 2.64 -19.47
CA SER A 443 7.37 1.54 -18.54
C SER A 443 6.42 1.63 -17.35
N HIS A 444 6.22 2.83 -16.80
CA HIS A 444 5.30 3.07 -15.69
C HIS A 444 3.82 2.95 -16.11
N VAL A 445 3.48 3.23 -17.38
CA VAL A 445 2.16 2.92 -17.96
C VAL A 445 1.95 1.41 -18.01
N LEU A 446 2.90 0.66 -18.59
CA LEU A 446 2.85 -0.80 -18.70
C LEU A 446 2.84 -1.50 -17.33
N GLU A 447 3.64 -1.03 -16.38
CA GLU A 447 3.59 -1.47 -14.98
C GLU A 447 2.23 -1.24 -14.32
N THR A 448 1.55 -0.14 -14.64
CA THR A 448 0.21 0.16 -14.12
C THR A 448 -0.83 -0.77 -14.74
N ILE A 449 -0.73 -1.03 -16.05
CA ILE A 449 -1.55 -2.02 -16.76
C ILE A 449 -1.42 -3.41 -16.11
N MET A 450 -0.18 -3.89 -15.88
CA MET A 450 0.09 -5.20 -15.27
C MET A 450 -0.52 -5.39 -13.87
N ARG A 451 -0.67 -4.31 -13.09
CA ARG A 451 -1.31 -4.33 -11.76
C ARG A 451 -2.83 -4.44 -11.84
N LEU A 452 -3.45 -3.70 -12.76
CA LEU A 452 -4.89 -3.43 -12.76
C LEU A 452 -5.70 -4.31 -13.73
N CYS A 453 -5.08 -5.01 -14.68
CA CYS A 453 -5.81 -5.79 -15.66
C CYS A 453 -6.45 -7.08 -15.10
N PRO A 454 -7.49 -7.63 -15.76
CA PRO A 454 -7.97 -9.01 -15.57
C PRO A 454 -6.85 -10.06 -15.65
N ASP A 455 -7.11 -11.27 -15.16
CA ASP A 455 -6.10 -12.33 -15.09
C ASP A 455 -5.93 -13.01 -16.47
N GLU A 456 -7.00 -13.06 -17.24
CA GLU A 456 -7.10 -13.49 -18.63
C GLU A 456 -6.30 -12.56 -19.56
N PHE A 457 -6.42 -11.25 -19.34
CA PHE A 457 -5.61 -10.26 -20.05
C PHE A 457 -4.14 -10.30 -19.60
N TYR A 458 -3.88 -10.60 -18.31
CA TYR A 458 -2.52 -10.75 -17.80
C TYR A 458 -1.75 -11.91 -18.46
N GLU A 459 -2.38 -13.06 -18.67
CA GLU A 459 -1.78 -14.17 -19.41
C GLU A 459 -1.49 -13.79 -20.87
N SER A 460 -2.36 -12.98 -21.48
CA SER A 460 -2.14 -12.43 -22.81
C SER A 460 -0.95 -11.46 -22.85
N LEU A 461 -0.77 -10.60 -21.84
CA LEU A 461 0.41 -9.73 -21.71
C LEU A 461 1.72 -10.54 -21.55
N LEU A 462 1.71 -11.63 -20.77
CA LEU A 462 2.87 -12.53 -20.64
C LEU A 462 3.24 -13.19 -21.99
N LYS A 463 2.23 -13.60 -22.77
CA LYS A 463 2.39 -14.20 -24.11
C LYS A 463 2.95 -13.19 -25.11
N TYR A 464 2.21 -12.12 -25.41
CA TYR A 464 2.55 -11.19 -26.50
C TYR A 464 3.71 -10.24 -26.13
N GLY A 465 3.94 -9.98 -24.85
CA GLY A 465 5.17 -9.34 -24.38
C GLY A 465 6.40 -10.27 -24.36
N ASN A 466 6.26 -11.55 -24.72
CA ASN A 466 7.35 -12.53 -24.83
C ASN A 466 8.15 -12.77 -23.53
N PHE A 467 7.60 -12.40 -22.36
CA PHE A 467 8.28 -12.45 -21.06
C PHE A 467 8.71 -13.86 -20.61
N LEU A 468 8.18 -14.91 -21.26
CA LEU A 468 8.44 -16.30 -20.95
C LEU A 468 9.63 -16.88 -21.77
N SER A 469 10.07 -16.19 -22.84
CA SER A 469 11.28 -16.54 -23.58
C SER A 469 12.53 -16.15 -22.80
N ALA A 470 13.51 -17.06 -22.74
CA ALA A 470 14.76 -16.79 -22.05
C ALA A 470 15.62 -15.71 -22.72
N GLN A 471 15.50 -15.52 -24.04
CA GLN A 471 16.21 -14.46 -24.75
C GLN A 471 15.57 -13.10 -24.46
N ALA A 472 14.27 -12.94 -24.76
CA ALA A 472 13.57 -11.69 -24.49
C ALA A 472 13.64 -11.29 -23.01
N MET A 473 13.56 -12.26 -22.08
CA MET A 473 13.77 -11.99 -20.66
C MET A 473 15.18 -11.49 -20.36
N GLN A 474 16.24 -12.03 -20.99
CA GLN A 474 17.60 -11.50 -20.86
C GLN A 474 17.65 -10.03 -21.34
N ASP A 475 17.08 -9.75 -22.51
CA ASP A 475 17.05 -8.40 -23.11
C ASP A 475 16.31 -7.39 -22.21
N TYR A 476 15.15 -7.77 -21.67
CA TYR A 476 14.39 -6.98 -20.69
C TYR A 476 15.17 -6.74 -19.38
N VAL A 477 15.96 -7.71 -18.91
CA VAL A 477 16.72 -7.61 -17.65
C VAL A 477 18.01 -6.79 -17.83
N ASP A 478 18.71 -6.92 -18.97
CA ASP A 478 19.86 -6.07 -19.27
C ASP A 478 19.44 -4.59 -19.46
N HIS A 479 18.24 -4.31 -19.97
CA HIS A 479 17.81 -2.94 -20.22
C HIS A 479 17.59 -2.10 -18.95
N ASN A 480 18.07 -0.85 -18.96
CA ASN A 480 18.09 0.04 -17.79
C ASN A 480 16.70 0.50 -17.30
N VAL A 481 15.67 0.41 -18.13
CA VAL A 481 14.29 0.75 -17.78
C VAL A 481 13.45 -0.52 -17.63
N SER A 482 13.52 -1.42 -18.61
CA SER A 482 12.60 -2.56 -18.70
C SER A 482 12.74 -3.57 -17.56
N ASN A 483 13.90 -3.60 -16.88
CA ASN A 483 14.09 -4.42 -15.67
C ASN A 483 13.10 -4.07 -14.53
N PHE A 484 12.52 -2.87 -14.50
CA PHE A 484 11.44 -2.51 -13.57
C PHE A 484 10.08 -3.11 -13.98
N VAL A 485 9.82 -3.26 -15.28
CA VAL A 485 8.67 -4.01 -15.78
C VAL A 485 8.80 -5.49 -15.40
N VAL A 486 10.00 -6.09 -15.49
CA VAL A 486 10.26 -7.47 -15.01
C VAL A 486 10.00 -7.62 -13.51
N GLN A 487 10.39 -6.63 -12.70
CA GLN A 487 10.12 -6.63 -11.25
C GLN A 487 8.62 -6.52 -10.94
N THR A 488 7.90 -5.64 -11.65
CA THR A 488 6.45 -5.54 -11.50
C THR A 488 5.79 -6.84 -11.93
N MET A 489 6.09 -7.37 -13.13
CA MET A 489 5.60 -8.66 -13.64
C MET A 489 5.77 -9.80 -12.63
N LEU A 490 6.95 -9.94 -12.01
CA LEU A 490 7.18 -10.94 -10.96
C LEU A 490 6.30 -10.73 -9.71
N SER A 491 6.10 -9.47 -9.29
CA SER A 491 5.22 -9.15 -8.15
C SER A 491 3.72 -9.34 -8.47
N THR A 492 3.34 -9.19 -9.74
CA THR A 492 1.94 -9.22 -10.22
C THR A 492 1.49 -10.58 -10.75
N VAL A 493 2.29 -11.65 -10.63
CA VAL A 493 1.85 -13.00 -11.02
C VAL A 493 0.62 -13.45 -10.23
N ARG A 494 -0.39 -13.95 -10.96
CA ARG A 494 -1.75 -14.19 -10.48
C ARG A 494 -1.92 -15.56 -9.82
N ASN A 495 -1.53 -16.61 -10.54
CA ASN A 495 -1.72 -18.00 -10.13
C ASN A 495 -0.39 -18.77 -10.01
N LYS A 496 -0.47 -20.00 -9.48
CA LYS A 496 0.70 -20.85 -9.21
C LYS A 496 1.40 -21.31 -10.48
N ASP A 497 0.65 -21.57 -11.55
CA ASP A 497 1.15 -22.22 -12.76
C ASP A 497 1.89 -21.20 -13.65
N GLN A 498 1.37 -19.97 -13.73
CA GLN A 498 2.11 -18.79 -14.21
C GLN A 498 3.43 -18.62 -13.43
N ALA A 499 3.38 -18.72 -12.09
CA ALA A 499 4.56 -18.52 -11.25
C ALA A 499 5.63 -19.60 -11.50
N GLU A 500 5.23 -20.86 -11.68
CA GLU A 500 6.15 -21.95 -12.02
C GLU A 500 6.83 -21.72 -13.39
N LEU A 501 6.07 -21.25 -14.38
CA LEU A 501 6.57 -20.98 -15.73
C LEU A 501 7.51 -19.76 -15.77
N VAL A 502 7.15 -18.67 -15.09
CA VAL A 502 7.98 -17.45 -14.98
C VAL A 502 9.29 -17.74 -14.23
N LEU A 503 9.22 -18.42 -13.08
CA LEU A 503 10.42 -18.71 -12.27
C LEU A 503 11.41 -19.60 -13.03
N LYS A 504 10.96 -20.62 -13.75
CA LYS A 504 11.82 -21.46 -14.63
C LYS A 504 12.52 -20.69 -15.73
N THR A 505 12.01 -19.52 -16.13
CA THR A 505 12.72 -18.63 -17.07
C THR A 505 13.66 -17.68 -16.33
N VAL A 506 13.24 -17.09 -15.21
CA VAL A 506 14.10 -16.18 -14.42
C VAL A 506 15.30 -16.89 -13.77
N GLU A 507 15.20 -18.17 -13.41
CA GLU A 507 16.33 -19.01 -12.95
C GLU A 507 17.50 -19.03 -13.94
N LYS A 508 17.21 -19.01 -15.24
CA LYS A 508 18.23 -18.98 -16.30
C LYS A 508 19.03 -17.67 -16.24
N ILE A 509 18.34 -16.56 -15.96
CA ILE A 509 18.92 -15.21 -15.83
C ILE A 509 19.69 -15.07 -14.51
N ILE A 510 19.15 -15.58 -13.39
CA ILE A 510 19.87 -15.62 -12.11
C ILE A 510 21.19 -16.41 -12.26
N SER A 511 21.15 -17.52 -13.02
CA SER A 511 22.32 -18.36 -13.29
C SER A 511 23.44 -17.69 -14.12
N THR A 512 23.21 -16.52 -14.74
CA THR A 512 24.28 -15.75 -15.40
C THR A 512 25.04 -14.84 -14.45
N GLY A 513 24.51 -14.61 -13.24
CA GLY A 513 25.03 -13.64 -12.27
C GLY A 513 24.51 -12.21 -12.47
N LEU A 514 23.81 -11.91 -13.57
CA LEU A 514 23.33 -10.55 -13.89
C LEU A 514 22.43 -9.94 -12.79
N THR A 515 21.55 -10.74 -12.18
CA THR A 515 20.67 -10.31 -11.07
C THR A 515 21.34 -10.38 -9.70
N ILE A 516 22.65 -10.64 -9.63
CA ILE A 516 23.43 -10.78 -8.38
C ILE A 516 24.52 -9.71 -8.33
N ASP A 517 25.20 -9.46 -9.46
CA ASP A 517 26.26 -8.45 -9.59
C ASP A 517 25.74 -7.05 -9.21
N SER A 518 26.26 -6.53 -8.09
CA SER A 518 25.90 -5.21 -7.56
C SER A 518 26.24 -4.05 -8.50
N THR A 519 27.18 -4.23 -9.43
CA THR A 519 27.52 -3.20 -10.44
C THR A 519 26.40 -3.03 -11.47
N LYS A 520 25.67 -4.10 -11.79
CA LYS A 520 24.56 -4.12 -12.77
C LYS A 520 23.28 -3.52 -12.22
N LYS A 521 23.14 -3.46 -10.88
CA LYS A 521 21.96 -2.92 -10.18
C LYS A 521 20.64 -3.61 -10.63
N ARG A 522 20.65 -4.94 -10.74
CA ARG A 522 19.48 -5.78 -11.12
C ARG A 522 18.97 -6.69 -10.01
N GLN A 523 19.49 -6.58 -8.78
CA GLN A 523 19.09 -7.44 -7.64
C GLN A 523 17.59 -7.37 -7.28
N GLY A 524 16.87 -6.31 -7.67
CA GLY A 524 15.41 -6.23 -7.50
C GLY A 524 14.65 -7.38 -8.16
N ILE A 525 15.17 -7.94 -9.26
CA ILE A 525 14.58 -9.12 -9.93
C ILE A 525 14.80 -10.39 -9.11
N LEU A 526 15.98 -10.56 -8.50
CA LEU A 526 16.25 -11.67 -7.58
C LEU A 526 15.32 -11.61 -6.37
N TRP A 527 15.13 -10.40 -5.81
CA TRP A 527 14.18 -10.17 -4.72
C TRP A 527 12.77 -10.62 -5.12
N ARG A 528 12.21 -10.09 -6.22
CA ARG A 528 10.85 -10.45 -6.66
C ARG A 528 10.70 -11.94 -7.03
N ALA A 529 11.75 -12.59 -7.55
CA ALA A 529 11.76 -14.03 -7.77
C ALA A 529 11.71 -14.83 -6.45
N THR A 530 12.48 -14.44 -5.43
CA THR A 530 12.43 -15.08 -4.11
C THR A 530 11.11 -14.83 -3.38
N GLU A 531 10.52 -13.64 -3.50
CA GLU A 531 9.19 -13.31 -2.99
C GLU A 531 8.12 -14.21 -3.61
N LEU A 532 8.14 -14.37 -4.94
CA LEU A 532 7.20 -15.22 -5.69
C LEU A 532 7.32 -16.71 -5.32
N ALA A 533 8.56 -17.21 -5.18
CA ALA A 533 8.84 -18.58 -4.75
C ALA A 533 8.48 -18.85 -3.27
N ALA A 534 8.55 -17.83 -2.40
CA ALA A 534 8.03 -17.91 -1.04
C ALA A 534 6.49 -17.94 -1.03
N LYS A 535 5.85 -17.04 -1.78
CA LYS A 535 4.38 -16.89 -1.91
C LYS A 535 3.69 -18.20 -2.32
N TYR A 536 4.15 -18.84 -3.40
CA TYR A 536 3.51 -20.08 -3.93
C TYR A 536 4.18 -21.38 -3.49
N ARG A 537 5.31 -21.33 -2.76
CA ARG A 537 6.10 -22.49 -2.31
C ARG A 537 6.54 -23.45 -3.44
N ILE A 538 7.02 -22.86 -4.54
CA ILE A 538 7.51 -23.55 -5.76
C ILE A 538 8.92 -23.05 -6.11
N GLU A 539 9.68 -23.88 -6.84
CA GLU A 539 11.03 -23.61 -7.37
C GLU A 539 12.08 -23.03 -6.40
N GLN A 540 11.82 -23.07 -5.10
CA GLN A 540 12.71 -22.59 -4.03
C GLN A 540 14.12 -23.20 -4.16
N ASP A 541 14.20 -24.52 -4.29
CA ASP A 541 15.44 -25.29 -4.47
C ASP A 541 16.08 -25.13 -5.88
N GLY A 542 15.35 -24.58 -6.86
CA GLY A 542 15.89 -24.21 -8.17
C GLY A 542 16.53 -22.82 -8.15
N ILE A 543 15.89 -21.85 -7.49
CA ILE A 543 16.42 -20.50 -7.26
C ILE A 543 17.73 -20.56 -6.45
N LEU A 544 17.77 -21.30 -5.34
CA LEU A 544 19.00 -21.42 -4.52
C LEU A 544 20.19 -21.96 -5.34
N LYS A 545 19.96 -22.94 -6.22
CA LYS A 545 20.99 -23.46 -7.14
C LYS A 545 21.39 -22.44 -8.20
N SER A 546 20.42 -21.69 -8.74
CA SER A 546 20.67 -20.64 -9.74
C SER A 546 21.52 -19.52 -9.16
N ILE A 547 21.32 -19.16 -7.88
CA ILE A 547 22.16 -18.19 -7.17
C ILE A 547 23.61 -18.69 -7.07
N ARG A 548 23.84 -19.97 -6.67
CA ARG A 548 25.20 -20.57 -6.64
C ARG A 548 25.88 -20.53 -8.02
N LEU A 549 25.13 -20.81 -9.08
CA LEU A 549 25.62 -20.75 -10.46
C LEU A 549 25.96 -19.32 -10.90
N GLY A 550 25.14 -18.33 -10.52
CA GLY A 550 25.39 -16.92 -10.81
C GLY A 550 26.61 -16.36 -10.07
N PHE A 551 26.81 -16.70 -8.79
CA PHE A 551 28.05 -16.36 -8.07
C PHE A 551 29.28 -17.04 -8.69
N LEU A 552 29.16 -18.31 -9.10
CA LEU A 552 30.24 -19.00 -9.83
C LEU A 552 30.53 -18.32 -11.19
N ALA A 553 29.52 -17.82 -11.90
CA ALA A 553 29.71 -17.09 -13.15
C ALA A 553 30.45 -15.75 -12.94
N ILE A 554 30.09 -14.99 -11.89
CA ILE A 554 30.80 -13.77 -11.49
C ILE A 554 32.26 -14.06 -11.10
N ASN A 555 32.49 -15.06 -10.26
CA ASN A 555 33.85 -15.39 -9.82
C ASN A 555 34.75 -15.80 -11.00
N ASN A 556 34.22 -16.58 -11.94
CA ASN A 556 34.96 -16.98 -13.13
C ASN A 556 35.26 -15.81 -14.09
N SER A 557 34.39 -14.79 -14.17
CA SER A 557 34.66 -13.61 -15.02
C SER A 557 35.65 -12.63 -14.37
N VAL A 558 35.68 -12.55 -13.03
CA VAL A 558 36.66 -11.75 -12.27
C VAL A 558 38.07 -12.37 -12.30
N ILE A 559 38.18 -13.71 -12.39
CA ILE A 559 39.45 -14.45 -12.40
C ILE A 559 40.15 -14.43 -13.79
N ALA A 560 39.57 -13.78 -14.82
CA ALA A 560 40.07 -13.79 -16.20
C ALA A 560 40.69 -12.45 -16.69
N PRO A 561 41.91 -12.06 -16.27
CA PRO A 561 42.61 -10.90 -16.81
C PRO A 561 43.57 -11.22 -17.98
N VAL A 562 43.30 -10.62 -19.15
CA VAL A 562 44.28 -10.04 -20.09
C VAL A 562 45.38 -10.95 -20.69
N ASP A 563 45.19 -12.26 -20.82
CA ASP A 563 45.96 -13.06 -21.80
C ASP A 563 45.08 -14.12 -22.47
N ALA A 564 44.65 -13.83 -23.70
CA ALA A 564 43.70 -14.65 -24.46
C ALA A 564 43.98 -14.62 -25.97
N THR A 565 45.24 -14.78 -26.38
CA THR A 565 45.55 -15.25 -27.73
C THR A 565 45.08 -16.70 -27.86
N ASN A 566 44.10 -16.93 -28.74
CA ASN A 566 43.65 -18.21 -29.29
C ASN A 566 43.98 -19.48 -28.47
N ASN A 567 43.03 -19.93 -27.65
CA ASN A 567 42.86 -21.36 -27.40
C ASN A 567 41.37 -21.70 -27.44
N GLU A 568 40.93 -22.22 -28.59
CA GLU A 568 39.66 -22.92 -28.72
C GLU A 568 39.76 -24.19 -27.86
N ILE A 569 39.04 -24.24 -26.74
CA ILE A 569 38.98 -25.46 -25.91
C ILE A 569 38.03 -26.43 -26.61
N ASP A 570 38.64 -27.38 -27.32
CA ASP A 570 38.00 -28.41 -28.13
C ASP A 570 37.00 -29.26 -27.31
N ASP A 571 35.69 -29.05 -27.51
CA ASP A 571 34.61 -29.69 -26.74
C ASP A 571 34.29 -31.13 -27.25
N ASN A 572 35.25 -31.76 -27.95
CA ASN A 572 35.13 -33.05 -28.65
C ASN A 572 35.67 -34.26 -27.87
N ASN A 573 35.26 -34.45 -26.60
CA ASN A 573 35.14 -35.80 -26.01
C ASN A 573 34.35 -35.81 -24.68
N ASP A 574 33.05 -36.14 -24.76
CA ASP A 574 32.43 -37.19 -23.93
C ASP A 574 30.95 -37.41 -24.31
N ASN A 575 30.61 -38.60 -24.78
CA ASN A 575 29.30 -38.92 -25.35
C ASN A 575 28.22 -39.32 -24.31
N ASP A 576 27.91 -38.43 -23.36
CA ASP A 576 26.66 -38.49 -22.56
C ASP A 576 25.80 -37.25 -22.79
N ASN A 577 25.21 -37.19 -23.99
CA ASN A 577 24.31 -36.11 -24.41
C ASN A 577 22.90 -36.20 -23.77
N SER A 578 22.69 -37.15 -22.85
CA SER A 578 21.40 -37.37 -22.19
C SER A 578 20.99 -36.19 -21.32
N GLU A 579 19.68 -36.02 -21.14
CA GLU A 579 19.15 -34.97 -20.26
C GLU A 579 19.60 -35.14 -18.80
N GLY A 580 19.81 -36.40 -18.38
CA GLY A 580 20.40 -36.77 -17.10
C GLY A 580 21.88 -36.38 -16.97
N GLY A 581 22.68 -36.58 -18.02
CA GLY A 581 24.08 -36.14 -18.10
C GLY A 581 24.22 -34.63 -17.93
N LYS A 582 23.41 -33.85 -18.66
CA LYS A 582 23.35 -32.38 -18.54
C LYS A 582 22.95 -31.92 -17.13
N LYS A 583 21.95 -32.56 -16.52
CA LYS A 583 21.55 -32.32 -15.11
C LYS A 583 22.66 -32.68 -14.11
N LYS A 584 23.44 -33.75 -14.34
CA LYS A 584 24.65 -34.09 -13.54
C LYS A 584 25.77 -33.05 -13.70
N LYS A 585 26.12 -32.64 -14.94
CA LYS A 585 27.18 -31.64 -15.22
C LYS A 585 26.87 -30.29 -14.57
N LYS A 586 25.60 -29.83 -14.59
CA LYS A 586 25.15 -28.64 -13.85
C LYS A 586 25.25 -28.80 -12.33
N ARG A 587 24.80 -29.93 -11.76
CA ARG A 587 24.89 -30.18 -10.30
C ARG A 587 26.35 -30.16 -9.79
N LYS A 588 27.29 -30.75 -10.54
CA LYS A 588 28.73 -30.71 -10.22
C LYS A 588 29.34 -29.29 -10.27
N LYS A 589 28.87 -28.41 -11.16
CA LYS A 589 29.29 -27.00 -11.17
C LYS A 589 28.72 -26.22 -9.98
N ALA A 590 27.42 -26.36 -9.69
CA ALA A 590 26.78 -25.65 -8.59
C ALA A 590 27.38 -25.97 -7.20
N SER A 591 27.91 -27.18 -6.99
CA SER A 591 28.55 -27.58 -5.74
C SER A 591 29.91 -26.91 -5.44
N ALA A 592 30.47 -26.10 -6.34
CA ALA A 592 31.78 -25.46 -6.16
C ALA A 592 31.78 -24.19 -5.28
N VAL A 593 30.61 -23.59 -5.03
CA VAL A 593 30.41 -22.41 -4.17
C VAL A 593 29.44 -22.82 -3.07
N ASP A 594 29.79 -22.71 -1.78
CA ASP A 594 28.84 -23.00 -0.69
C ASP A 594 27.74 -21.92 -0.65
N PHE A 595 26.50 -22.29 -0.36
CA PHE A 595 25.39 -21.34 -0.48
C PHE A 595 25.38 -20.31 0.66
N LYS A 596 25.86 -20.68 1.85
CA LYS A 596 25.99 -19.77 2.99
C LYS A 596 26.94 -18.59 2.71
N ASP A 597 28.00 -18.82 1.94
CA ASP A 597 28.99 -17.79 1.58
C ASP A 597 28.39 -16.73 0.64
N CYS A 598 27.36 -17.10 -0.15
CA CYS A 598 26.57 -16.17 -0.95
C CYS A 598 25.80 -15.15 -0.09
N ILE A 599 25.44 -15.47 1.16
CA ILE A 599 24.49 -14.67 1.95
C ILE A 599 25.08 -13.32 2.40
N PRO A 600 26.29 -13.23 2.99
CA PRO A 600 26.93 -11.94 3.25
C PRO A 600 27.12 -11.09 1.99
N MET A 601 27.44 -11.74 0.85
CA MET A 601 27.59 -11.06 -0.44
C MET A 601 26.27 -10.48 -0.97
N LEU A 602 25.14 -11.19 -0.79
CA LEU A 602 23.80 -10.68 -1.12
C LEU A 602 23.37 -9.56 -0.16
N ILE A 603 23.62 -9.69 1.15
CA ILE A 603 23.32 -8.63 2.13
C ILE A 603 24.08 -7.33 1.79
N GLY A 604 25.26 -7.44 1.16
CA GLY A 604 25.94 -6.33 0.52
C GLY A 604 26.46 -5.27 1.49
N LEU A 605 26.73 -5.67 2.75
CA LEU A 605 27.14 -4.77 3.83
C LEU A 605 28.46 -4.07 3.49
N LYS A 606 28.44 -2.74 3.55
CA LYS A 606 29.61 -1.87 3.41
C LYS A 606 29.62 -0.89 4.58
N ARG A 607 30.75 -0.74 5.26
CA ARG A 607 30.96 0.25 6.32
C ARG A 607 31.42 1.57 5.72
N ASN A 608 31.00 2.69 6.29
CA ASN A 608 31.37 4.02 5.81
C ASN A 608 32.83 4.34 6.21
N PRO A 609 33.72 4.71 5.27
CA PRO A 609 35.14 4.96 5.56
C PRO A 609 35.43 6.11 6.56
N VAL A 610 34.44 6.94 6.89
CA VAL A 610 34.56 8.11 7.77
C VAL A 610 33.85 7.90 9.13
N ASP A 611 32.89 6.96 9.19
CA ASP A 611 32.05 6.69 10.36
C ASP A 611 31.67 5.20 10.35
N ASP A 612 32.55 4.36 10.88
CA ASP A 612 32.42 2.89 10.85
C ASP A 612 31.13 2.36 11.51
N GLN A 613 30.48 3.17 12.36
CA GLN A 613 29.16 2.84 12.92
C GLN A 613 28.02 2.94 11.91
N ARG A 614 28.25 3.53 10.72
CA ARG A 614 27.31 3.59 9.61
C ARG A 614 27.60 2.49 8.60
N ILE A 615 26.75 1.47 8.61
CA ILE A 615 26.65 0.52 7.51
C ILE A 615 25.70 1.02 6.41
N THR A 616 25.93 0.57 5.19
CA THR A 616 24.95 0.54 4.10
C THR A 616 24.75 -0.92 3.67
N LEU A 617 23.49 -1.31 3.44
CA LEU A 617 23.07 -2.65 3.04
C LEU A 617 22.44 -2.59 1.63
N ASP A 618 22.48 -3.69 0.87
CA ASP A 618 21.66 -3.75 -0.35
C ASP A 618 20.18 -4.00 0.01
N VAL A 619 19.30 -3.12 -0.47
CA VAL A 619 17.86 -3.18 -0.19
C VAL A 619 17.21 -4.40 -0.82
N ALA A 620 17.57 -4.73 -2.06
CA ALA A 620 17.03 -5.89 -2.76
C ALA A 620 17.69 -7.17 -2.27
N GLY A 621 19.00 -7.16 -2.02
CA GLY A 621 19.73 -8.27 -1.43
C GLY A 621 19.18 -8.69 -0.06
N CYS A 622 19.00 -7.74 0.87
CA CYS A 622 18.41 -8.01 2.19
C CYS A 622 16.97 -8.53 2.09
N ARG A 623 16.14 -7.97 1.21
CA ARG A 623 14.77 -8.47 0.97
C ARG A 623 14.78 -9.88 0.35
N SER A 624 15.72 -10.16 -0.56
CA SER A 624 15.90 -11.51 -1.12
C SER A 624 16.16 -12.54 -0.01
N VAL A 625 17.08 -12.23 0.90
CA VAL A 625 17.39 -13.07 2.07
C VAL A 625 16.17 -13.21 2.99
N HIS A 626 15.37 -12.14 3.21
CA HIS A 626 14.13 -12.24 3.97
C HIS A 626 13.14 -13.26 3.38
N HIS A 627 12.92 -13.25 2.07
CA HIS A 627 12.00 -14.21 1.44
C HIS A 627 12.60 -15.63 1.35
N MET A 628 13.93 -15.79 1.26
CA MET A 628 14.57 -17.10 1.46
C MET A 628 14.30 -17.66 2.87
N LEU A 629 14.27 -16.81 3.91
CA LEU A 629 13.85 -17.18 5.27
C LEU A 629 12.33 -17.41 5.40
N ARG A 630 11.58 -17.41 4.29
CA ARG A 630 10.18 -17.85 4.19
C ARG A 630 10.02 -19.09 3.28
N PHE A 631 11.13 -19.69 2.84
CA PHE A 631 11.12 -20.97 2.12
C PHE A 631 10.77 -22.15 3.03
N SER A 632 10.65 -23.33 2.44
CA SER A 632 10.57 -24.60 3.17
C SER A 632 11.71 -24.69 4.20
N PRO A 633 11.48 -25.01 5.49
CA PRO A 633 12.49 -24.90 6.54
C PRO A 633 13.80 -25.63 6.23
N ARG A 634 13.72 -26.82 5.60
CA ARG A 634 14.85 -27.63 5.10
C ARG A 634 15.75 -26.97 4.04
N LEU A 635 15.39 -25.78 3.55
CA LEU A 635 16.13 -24.99 2.57
C LEU A 635 16.68 -23.68 3.19
N CYS A 636 16.36 -23.42 4.47
CA CYS A 636 16.76 -22.20 5.18
C CYS A 636 18.07 -22.39 5.98
N GLU A 637 18.58 -23.61 6.12
CA GLU A 637 19.72 -23.93 6.98
C GLU A 637 21.00 -23.21 6.52
N ASP A 638 21.37 -23.32 5.24
CA ASP A 638 22.49 -22.56 4.64
C ASP A 638 22.26 -21.03 4.72
N VAL A 639 20.99 -20.57 4.64
CA VAL A 639 20.64 -19.13 4.75
C VAL A 639 20.96 -18.61 6.16
N LEU A 640 20.54 -19.38 7.17
CA LEU A 640 20.72 -19.06 8.59
C LEU A 640 22.20 -19.18 8.99
N GLU A 641 22.92 -20.19 8.50
CA GLU A 641 24.37 -20.31 8.71
C GLU A 641 25.13 -19.13 8.07
N GLY A 642 24.75 -18.73 6.85
CA GLY A 642 25.36 -17.59 6.15
C GLY A 642 25.20 -16.26 6.88
N ILE A 643 24.10 -16.06 7.62
CA ILE A 643 23.91 -14.89 8.49
C ILE A 643 24.69 -15.05 9.80
N ILE A 644 24.44 -16.13 10.56
CA ILE A 644 24.87 -16.23 11.95
C ILE A 644 26.35 -16.59 12.08
N LYS A 645 26.86 -17.47 11.21
CA LYS A 645 28.27 -17.90 11.19
C LYS A 645 29.08 -17.09 10.17
N GLY A 646 28.51 -16.80 9.01
CA GLY A 646 29.16 -16.06 7.92
C GLY A 646 29.39 -14.56 8.14
N MET A 647 28.77 -13.93 9.16
CA MET A 647 28.97 -12.51 9.50
C MET A 647 29.68 -12.32 10.84
N SER A 648 30.37 -11.18 11.02
CA SER A 648 31.01 -10.84 12.29
C SER A 648 29.99 -10.43 13.35
N VAL A 649 30.39 -10.46 14.63
CA VAL A 649 29.56 -9.99 15.76
C VAL A 649 29.21 -8.51 15.59
N GLU A 650 30.17 -7.69 15.18
CA GLU A 650 30.01 -6.24 14.98
C GLU A 650 29.07 -5.91 13.82
N ASP A 651 29.13 -6.68 12.72
CA ASP A 651 28.23 -6.51 11.58
C ASP A 651 26.80 -6.89 11.95
N LEU A 652 26.60 -7.97 12.70
CA LEU A 652 25.30 -8.38 13.21
C LEU A 652 24.72 -7.37 14.22
N ILE A 653 25.56 -6.75 15.08
CA ILE A 653 25.16 -5.63 15.93
C ILE A 653 24.71 -4.44 15.08
N SER A 654 25.45 -4.11 14.03
CA SER A 654 25.15 -2.98 13.13
C SER A 654 23.86 -3.23 12.35
N ILE A 655 23.65 -4.45 11.83
CA ILE A 655 22.40 -4.90 11.20
C ILE A 655 21.22 -4.83 12.18
N THR A 656 21.44 -5.16 13.47
CA THR A 656 20.39 -5.09 14.50
C THR A 656 19.95 -3.65 14.79
N LYS A 657 20.87 -2.68 14.67
CA LYS A 657 20.61 -1.24 14.85
C LYS A 657 20.11 -0.56 13.57
N ASP A 658 20.28 -1.17 12.39
CA ASP A 658 19.80 -0.61 11.14
C ASP A 658 18.29 -0.87 10.89
N GLY A 659 17.62 0.12 10.29
CA GLY A 659 16.18 0.13 10.05
C GLY A 659 15.68 -0.82 8.95
N LEU A 660 16.58 -1.27 8.06
CA LEU A 660 16.35 -2.34 7.09
C LEU A 660 16.88 -3.68 7.63
N GLY A 661 18.11 -3.70 8.17
CA GLY A 661 18.76 -4.91 8.71
C GLY A 661 17.91 -5.61 9.79
N SER A 662 17.38 -4.85 10.74
CA SER A 662 16.45 -5.34 11.75
C SER A 662 15.15 -5.92 11.14
N ARG A 663 14.69 -5.40 10.00
CA ARG A 663 13.39 -5.74 9.38
C ARG A 663 13.42 -6.77 8.27
N CYS A 664 14.56 -6.95 7.61
CA CYS A 664 14.76 -8.00 6.62
C CYS A 664 15.48 -9.20 7.23
N ILE A 665 16.59 -8.99 7.94
CA ILE A 665 17.46 -10.05 8.44
C ILE A 665 17.01 -10.55 9.81
N MET A 666 16.90 -9.67 10.81
CA MET A 666 16.56 -10.08 12.18
C MET A 666 15.09 -10.54 12.29
N ASP A 667 14.13 -9.75 11.81
CA ASP A 667 12.73 -10.16 11.62
C ASP A 667 12.61 -11.36 10.65
N GLY A 668 13.55 -11.51 9.71
CA GLY A 668 13.66 -12.70 8.86
C GLY A 668 13.88 -13.98 9.66
N ILE A 669 14.82 -13.97 10.61
CA ILE A 669 15.07 -15.10 11.51
C ILE A 669 13.90 -15.25 12.51
N LEU A 670 13.55 -14.16 13.19
CA LEU A 670 12.73 -14.19 14.40
C LEU A 670 11.22 -14.34 14.15
N ASP A 671 10.72 -13.88 13.00
CA ASP A 671 9.34 -14.15 12.54
C ASP A 671 9.30 -15.30 11.50
N GLY A 672 10.36 -16.11 11.41
CA GLY A 672 10.38 -17.33 10.61
C GLY A 672 9.52 -18.44 11.22
N PRO A 673 9.54 -19.66 10.64
CA PRO A 673 8.89 -20.84 11.22
C PRO A 673 9.63 -21.36 12.48
N VAL A 674 9.71 -20.52 13.52
CA VAL A 674 10.51 -20.72 14.74
C VAL A 674 10.13 -21.92 15.60
N LYS A 675 8.96 -22.53 15.37
CA LYS A 675 8.59 -23.83 15.97
C LYS A 675 9.28 -25.03 15.30
N THR A 676 10.05 -24.82 14.22
CA THR A 676 10.86 -25.87 13.58
C THR A 676 12.27 -25.91 14.18
N PRO A 677 12.90 -27.09 14.33
CA PRO A 677 14.22 -27.21 14.95
C PRO A 677 15.30 -26.31 14.32
N ILE A 678 15.26 -26.14 12.99
CA ILE A 678 16.22 -25.31 12.23
C ILE A 678 16.17 -23.84 12.70
N PHE A 679 14.99 -23.24 12.77
CA PHE A 679 14.83 -21.85 13.23
C PHE A 679 14.92 -21.72 14.76
N ALA A 680 14.50 -22.73 15.51
CA ALA A 680 14.65 -22.77 16.97
C ALA A 680 16.14 -22.74 17.38
N ASN A 681 16.96 -23.57 16.72
CA ASN A 681 18.42 -23.59 16.89
C ASN A 681 19.02 -22.25 16.46
N ALA A 682 18.74 -21.78 15.23
CA ALA A 682 19.27 -20.51 14.75
C ALA A 682 18.89 -19.29 15.62
N THR A 683 17.72 -19.31 16.27
CA THR A 683 17.31 -18.27 17.23
C THR A 683 18.14 -18.33 18.53
N ASN A 684 18.52 -19.53 18.98
CA ASN A 684 19.44 -19.72 20.10
C ASN A 684 20.89 -19.34 19.71
N ASP A 685 21.36 -19.77 18.55
CA ASP A 685 22.69 -19.47 18.02
C ASP A 685 22.88 -17.96 17.83
N LEU A 686 21.85 -17.24 17.36
CA LEU A 686 21.85 -15.77 17.28
C LEU A 686 21.98 -15.13 18.67
N ARG A 687 21.27 -15.64 19.69
CA ARG A 687 21.42 -15.16 21.08
C ARG A 687 22.85 -15.33 21.56
N GLU A 688 23.45 -16.49 21.35
CA GLU A 688 24.82 -16.80 21.81
C GLU A 688 25.87 -15.99 21.04
N LYS A 689 25.74 -15.85 19.71
CA LYS A 689 26.61 -15.05 18.84
C LYS A 689 26.67 -13.57 19.24
N LEU A 690 25.62 -13.05 19.88
CA LEU A 690 25.51 -11.65 20.32
C LEU A 690 25.44 -11.47 21.85
N ALA A 691 25.82 -12.49 22.62
CA ALA A 691 25.90 -12.40 24.08
C ALA A 691 26.83 -11.24 24.52
N GLY A 692 26.50 -10.62 25.65
CA GLY A 692 27.12 -9.39 26.17
C GLY A 692 26.68 -8.10 25.48
N HIS A 693 25.88 -8.18 24.39
CA HIS A 693 25.48 -7.03 23.58
C HIS A 693 23.97 -6.77 23.57
N TRP A 694 23.13 -7.73 23.97
CA TRP A 694 21.68 -7.56 24.09
C TRP A 694 21.30 -6.44 25.04
N SER A 695 22.07 -6.29 26.12
CA SER A 695 21.93 -5.23 27.11
C SER A 695 22.27 -3.81 26.58
N SER A 696 23.01 -3.71 25.46
CA SER A 696 23.17 -2.45 24.69
C SER A 696 22.03 -2.28 23.69
N LEU A 697 21.74 -3.32 22.90
CA LEU A 697 20.71 -3.34 21.86
C LEU A 697 19.31 -3.03 22.42
N ALA A 698 19.01 -3.43 23.66
CA ALA A 698 17.78 -3.12 24.37
C ALA A 698 17.52 -1.62 24.57
N THR A 699 18.57 -0.78 24.50
CA THR A 699 18.49 0.67 24.66
C THR A 699 18.61 1.44 23.34
N ASP A 700 18.78 0.73 22.22
CA ASP A 700 18.89 1.29 20.89
C ASP A 700 17.52 1.61 20.27
N ARG A 701 17.47 2.67 19.45
CA ARG A 701 16.24 3.15 18.79
C ARG A 701 15.57 2.08 17.92
N VAL A 702 16.34 1.19 17.30
CA VAL A 702 15.85 0.09 16.45
C VAL A 702 16.05 -1.26 17.14
N GLY A 703 17.25 -1.50 17.70
CA GLY A 703 17.65 -2.80 18.22
C GLY A 703 16.75 -3.37 19.32
N HIS A 704 16.09 -2.51 20.11
CA HIS A 704 15.16 -2.93 21.15
C HIS A 704 13.96 -3.74 20.61
N HIS A 705 13.55 -3.52 19.35
CA HIS A 705 12.54 -4.35 18.69
C HIS A 705 13.03 -5.79 18.50
N THR A 706 14.27 -5.96 18.05
CA THR A 706 14.90 -7.27 17.87
C THR A 706 15.04 -8.00 19.21
N VAL A 707 15.42 -7.32 20.30
CA VAL A 707 15.47 -7.93 21.64
C VAL A 707 14.09 -8.45 22.08
N LYS A 708 13.05 -7.63 21.92
CA LYS A 708 11.66 -8.00 22.27
C LYS A 708 11.13 -9.17 21.44
N LYS A 709 11.57 -9.31 20.19
CA LYS A 709 11.24 -10.47 19.33
C LYS A 709 12.04 -11.71 19.69
N LEU A 710 13.35 -11.60 19.88
CA LEU A 710 14.22 -12.70 20.31
C LEU A 710 13.66 -13.35 21.59
N PHE A 711 13.29 -12.53 22.57
CA PHE A 711 12.67 -13.01 23.80
C PHE A 711 11.41 -13.86 23.56
N LYS A 712 10.56 -13.48 22.60
CA LYS A 712 9.37 -14.25 22.22
C LYS A 712 9.73 -15.52 21.46
N SER A 713 10.61 -15.43 20.47
CA SER A 713 10.93 -16.51 19.53
C SER A 713 11.88 -17.59 20.07
N LEU A 714 12.66 -17.31 21.13
CA LEU A 714 13.53 -18.30 21.78
C LEU A 714 12.73 -19.54 22.24
N PRO A 715 13.16 -20.78 21.94
CA PRO A 715 12.31 -21.95 22.10
C PRO A 715 12.12 -22.41 23.55
N ARG A 716 13.16 -22.32 24.40
CA ARG A 716 13.15 -22.83 25.77
C ARG A 716 13.06 -21.71 26.80
N ILE A 717 12.39 -21.98 27.92
CA ILE A 717 12.26 -21.01 29.03
C ILE A 717 13.61 -20.66 29.67
N ASP A 718 14.54 -21.61 29.74
CA ASP A 718 15.91 -21.36 30.24
C ASP A 718 16.73 -20.52 29.27
N ASP A 719 16.45 -20.61 27.97
CA ASP A 719 17.13 -19.82 26.96
C ASP A 719 16.63 -18.37 26.91
N LYS A 720 15.35 -18.15 27.27
CA LYS A 720 14.79 -16.84 27.62
C LYS A 720 15.37 -16.30 28.94
N ALA A 721 15.62 -17.17 29.93
CA ALA A 721 16.16 -16.77 31.23
C ALA A 721 17.58 -16.20 31.12
N LYS A 722 18.48 -16.87 30.38
CA LYS A 722 19.84 -16.36 30.07
C LYS A 722 19.82 -14.96 29.44
N LEU A 723 18.87 -14.70 28.52
CA LEU A 723 18.70 -13.38 27.91
C LEU A 723 18.26 -12.32 28.94
N VAL A 724 17.39 -12.68 29.89
CA VAL A 724 16.95 -11.77 30.95
C VAL A 724 18.03 -11.50 31.99
N GLU A 725 18.92 -12.46 32.25
CA GLU A 725 20.10 -12.25 33.10
C GLU A 725 21.03 -11.17 32.54
N GLU A 726 21.34 -11.20 31.24
CA GLU A 726 22.14 -10.13 30.59
C GLU A 726 21.39 -8.76 30.56
N LEU A 727 20.06 -8.77 30.48
CA LEU A 727 19.26 -7.55 30.57
C LEU A 727 19.26 -6.95 31.99
N LEU A 728 19.37 -7.77 33.05
CA LEU A 728 19.54 -7.30 34.43
C LEU A 728 20.90 -6.63 34.65
N GLU A 729 21.99 -7.16 34.08
CA GLU A 729 23.32 -6.54 34.14
C GLU A 729 23.34 -5.11 33.57
N GLY A 730 22.41 -4.78 32.66
CA GLY A 730 22.24 -3.44 32.12
C GLY A 730 21.60 -2.44 33.10
N GLY A 731 20.84 -2.92 34.09
CA GLY A 731 20.30 -2.17 35.22
C GLY A 731 19.81 -0.75 34.88
N ASN A 732 20.47 0.25 35.48
CA ASN A 732 20.11 1.67 35.33
C ASN A 732 20.17 2.17 33.87
N ARG A 733 20.98 1.57 32.99
CA ARG A 733 21.04 1.93 31.56
C ARG A 733 19.72 1.64 30.84
N LEU A 734 19.04 0.55 31.20
CA LEU A 734 17.72 0.22 30.64
C LEU A 734 16.61 1.02 31.35
N ARG A 735 16.65 1.12 32.69
CA ARG A 735 15.64 1.87 33.47
C ARG A 735 15.58 3.36 33.08
N GLY A 736 16.73 4.00 32.83
CA GLY A 736 16.82 5.39 32.40
C GLY A 736 16.41 5.66 30.95
N ASN A 737 16.22 4.62 30.12
CA ASN A 737 15.94 4.73 28.69
C ASN A 737 14.47 4.35 28.39
N THR A 738 13.81 5.02 27.43
CA THR A 738 12.42 4.72 27.04
C THR A 738 12.28 3.39 26.32
N MET A 739 13.21 3.07 25.42
CA MET A 739 13.29 1.77 24.74
C MET A 739 13.68 0.67 25.72
N GLY A 740 14.66 0.94 26.60
CA GLY A 740 15.10 0.03 27.66
C GLY A 740 13.95 -0.39 28.60
N ARG A 741 13.14 0.57 29.07
CA ARG A 741 11.92 0.28 29.84
C ARG A 741 10.91 -0.58 29.06
N SER A 742 10.75 -0.34 27.76
CA SER A 742 9.88 -1.17 26.92
C SER A 742 10.40 -2.61 26.73
N VAL A 743 11.71 -2.85 26.90
CA VAL A 743 12.30 -4.21 26.95
C VAL A 743 12.11 -4.84 28.34
N ILE A 744 12.36 -4.09 29.41
CA ILE A 744 12.14 -4.52 30.81
C ILE A 744 10.72 -5.08 30.98
N GLU A 745 9.72 -4.32 30.55
CA GLU A 745 8.30 -4.71 30.57
C GLU A 745 8.05 -6.00 29.77
N ALA A 746 8.48 -6.03 28.49
CA ALA A 746 8.15 -7.11 27.56
C ALA A 746 8.86 -8.44 27.85
N CYS A 747 10.01 -8.40 28.52
CA CYS A 747 10.74 -9.58 28.99
C CYS A 747 10.46 -9.90 30.48
N ALA A 748 9.61 -9.10 31.14
CA ALA A 748 9.29 -9.13 32.56
C ALA A 748 10.53 -9.13 33.47
N VAL A 749 11.56 -8.35 33.11
CA VAL A 749 12.90 -8.36 33.72
C VAL A 749 12.87 -8.16 35.23
N ASP A 750 12.07 -7.21 35.73
CA ASP A 750 11.92 -6.95 37.17
C ASP A 750 11.42 -8.17 37.96
N VAL A 751 10.46 -8.92 37.39
CA VAL A 751 9.90 -10.12 38.02
C VAL A 751 10.93 -11.27 38.05
N TYR A 752 11.93 -11.27 37.17
CA TYR A 752 13.03 -12.25 37.22
C TYR A 752 14.00 -11.95 38.37
N ASP A 753 14.27 -10.68 38.63
CA ASP A 753 15.11 -10.18 39.73
C ASP A 753 14.47 -10.53 41.09
N GLU A 754 13.19 -10.17 41.24
CA GLU A 754 12.39 -10.42 42.45
C GLU A 754 12.12 -11.92 42.68
N ASN A 755 11.63 -12.64 41.65
CA ASN A 755 11.11 -14.00 41.80
C ASN A 755 11.17 -14.82 40.51
N ARG A 756 12.33 -15.42 40.23
CA ARG A 756 12.57 -16.34 39.09
C ARG A 756 11.51 -17.44 38.91
N LYS A 757 10.84 -17.91 39.96
CA LYS A 757 9.77 -18.93 39.87
C LYS A 757 8.46 -18.34 39.34
N GLU A 758 8.08 -17.17 39.85
CA GLU A 758 6.91 -16.43 39.38
C GLU A 758 7.11 -15.89 37.96
N TRP A 759 8.33 -15.43 37.62
CA TRP A 759 8.67 -15.07 36.25
C TRP A 759 8.43 -16.23 35.28
N ARG A 760 8.81 -17.47 35.61
CA ARG A 760 8.53 -18.65 34.77
C ARG A 760 7.02 -18.86 34.58
N HIS A 761 6.21 -18.67 35.63
CA HIS A 761 4.74 -18.70 35.53
C HIS A 761 4.15 -17.52 34.73
N LYS A 762 4.72 -16.32 34.83
CA LYS A 762 4.29 -15.13 34.08
C LYS A 762 4.59 -15.30 32.59
N VAL A 763 5.81 -15.70 32.24
CA VAL A 763 6.24 -15.97 30.86
C VAL A 763 5.49 -17.15 30.26
N GLY A 764 5.28 -18.23 31.01
CA GLY A 764 4.45 -19.36 30.56
C GLY A 764 3.05 -18.92 30.15
N ARG A 765 2.37 -18.14 31.00
CA ARG A 765 1.03 -17.58 30.69
C ARG A 765 1.04 -16.59 29.51
N MET A 766 2.05 -15.72 29.39
CA MET A 766 2.17 -14.79 28.26
C MET A 766 2.36 -15.51 26.92
N LEU A 767 3.04 -16.66 26.93
CA LEU A 767 3.20 -17.51 25.74
C LEU A 767 1.91 -18.29 25.45
N SER A 768 1.31 -18.96 26.44
CA SER A 768 0.09 -19.75 26.23
C SER A 768 -1.08 -18.89 25.74
N SER A 769 -1.30 -17.69 26.28
CA SER A 769 -2.34 -16.77 25.79
C SER A 769 -2.09 -16.29 24.35
N THR A 770 -0.83 -16.21 23.93
CA THR A 770 -0.47 -15.90 22.54
C THR A 770 -0.74 -17.10 21.63
N GLU A 771 -0.47 -18.32 22.09
CA GLU A 771 -0.75 -19.55 21.34
C GLU A 771 -2.24 -19.89 21.29
N GLU A 772 -3.03 -19.62 22.33
CA GLU A 772 -4.49 -19.75 22.33
C GLU A 772 -5.13 -18.81 21.30
N SER A 773 -4.67 -17.55 21.23
CA SER A 773 -5.10 -16.60 20.20
C SER A 773 -4.81 -17.11 18.78
N PHE A 774 -3.60 -17.65 18.56
CA PHE A 774 -3.16 -18.18 17.26
C PHE A 774 -3.83 -19.52 16.90
N LEU A 775 -4.14 -20.37 17.87
CA LEU A 775 -4.86 -21.63 17.64
C LEU A 775 -6.34 -21.39 17.38
N ALA A 776 -6.96 -20.41 18.01
CA ALA A 776 -8.32 -19.96 17.67
C ALA A 776 -8.39 -19.39 16.23
N GLU A 777 -7.34 -18.70 15.79
CA GLU A 777 -7.17 -18.19 14.43
C GLU A 777 -6.99 -19.34 13.40
N VAL A 778 -6.12 -20.31 13.69
CA VAL A 778 -5.77 -21.41 12.75
C VAL A 778 -6.77 -22.57 12.71
N THR A 779 -7.59 -22.79 13.76
CA THR A 779 -8.50 -23.95 13.80
C THR A 779 -9.82 -23.77 13.04
N HIS A 780 -10.17 -22.56 12.61
CA HIS A 780 -11.33 -22.33 11.73
C HIS A 780 -11.08 -22.78 10.27
N ASP A 781 -9.85 -22.68 9.75
CA ASP A 781 -9.42 -23.01 8.36
C ASP A 781 -9.42 -24.52 8.05
N ARG A 782 -10.23 -25.34 8.75
CA ARG A 782 -10.25 -26.81 8.60
C ARG A 782 -11.61 -27.51 8.66
N SER A 783 -12.74 -26.79 8.76
CA SER A 783 -14.05 -27.43 8.95
C SER A 783 -15.20 -26.97 8.03
N THR A 784 -14.90 -26.49 6.81
CA THR A 784 -15.91 -25.93 5.88
C THR A 784 -15.87 -26.51 4.45
N THR A 785 -15.76 -27.83 4.29
CA THR A 785 -15.96 -28.50 2.98
C THR A 785 -16.91 -29.69 3.01
N LYS A 786 -18.22 -29.42 3.20
CA LYS A 786 -19.30 -30.24 2.62
C LYS A 786 -20.70 -29.60 2.65
N ALA A 787 -21.31 -29.56 1.47
CA ALA A 787 -22.76 -29.55 1.19
C ALA A 787 -23.64 -28.48 1.86
N ALA A 788 -23.91 -27.40 1.11
CA ALA A 788 -25.15 -26.64 1.19
C ALA A 788 -25.76 -26.53 -0.22
N ALA A 789 -26.51 -27.55 -0.63
CA ALA A 789 -27.31 -27.54 -1.84
C ALA A 789 -28.79 -27.55 -1.43
N THR A 790 -29.41 -26.38 -1.45
CA THR A 790 -30.78 -26.18 -0.98
C THR A 790 -31.61 -25.56 -2.09
N THR A 791 -32.21 -26.41 -2.92
CA THR A 791 -33.23 -26.00 -3.89
C THR A 791 -34.49 -25.58 -3.15
N THR A 792 -35.04 -24.42 -3.52
CA THR A 792 -36.34 -23.94 -3.05
C THR A 792 -37.48 -24.84 -3.50
N GLU A 793 -38.49 -25.00 -2.65
CA GLU A 793 -39.74 -25.69 -2.99
C GLU A 793 -40.57 -24.84 -3.98
N GLY A 794 -41.30 -25.49 -4.89
CA GLY A 794 -42.03 -24.81 -5.97
C GLY A 794 -42.88 -25.76 -6.82
N GLU A 795 -44.06 -26.08 -6.29
CA GLU A 795 -45.27 -26.65 -6.93
C GLU A 795 -45.15 -27.90 -7.83
N GLU A 796 -45.98 -28.92 -7.52
CA GLU A 796 -46.24 -30.05 -8.41
C GLU A 796 -47.21 -29.65 -9.53
N THR A 797 -47.03 -30.17 -10.76
CA THR A 797 -48.17 -30.59 -11.60
C THR A 797 -47.81 -31.57 -12.72
N ILE A 798 -48.33 -32.79 -12.60
CA ILE A 798 -48.98 -33.58 -13.68
C ILE A 798 -48.11 -34.15 -14.85
N THR A 799 -47.72 -35.42 -14.64
CA THR A 799 -47.79 -36.60 -15.56
C THR A 799 -46.90 -36.79 -16.81
N THR A 800 -46.02 -37.82 -16.70
CA THR A 800 -45.76 -38.89 -17.72
C THR A 800 -45.02 -38.51 -19.04
N VAL A 801 -44.41 -39.40 -19.85
CA VAL A 801 -44.44 -40.88 -20.01
C VAL A 801 -43.03 -41.41 -20.39
N ALA A 802 -42.65 -42.65 -19.97
CA ALA A 802 -41.59 -43.52 -20.56
C ALA A 802 -40.10 -43.05 -20.49
N THR A 803 -39.06 -43.91 -20.57
CA THR A 803 -38.98 -45.39 -20.63
C THR A 803 -37.73 -45.95 -19.90
N ALA A 804 -37.71 -47.28 -19.75
CA ALA A 804 -36.62 -48.21 -19.38
C ALA A 804 -35.14 -47.77 -19.69
N ALA A 805 -34.08 -48.29 -19.04
CA ALA A 805 -33.90 -49.73 -18.80
C ALA A 805 -32.77 -50.16 -17.83
N THR A 806 -32.92 -51.39 -17.29
CA THR A 806 -31.88 -52.39 -16.88
C THR A 806 -30.82 -52.04 -15.82
N LYS A 807 -30.81 -52.73 -14.65
CA LYS A 807 -29.99 -53.94 -14.27
C LYS A 807 -28.47 -53.62 -14.09
N THR A 808 -27.72 -54.18 -13.11
CA THR A 808 -27.87 -55.50 -12.46
C THR A 808 -27.23 -55.62 -11.05
N LYS A 809 -27.76 -56.56 -10.25
CA LYS A 809 -27.23 -57.39 -9.12
C LYS A 809 -25.69 -57.46 -9.00
N ALA A 810 -25.06 -57.72 -7.85
CA ALA A 810 -25.35 -58.70 -6.77
C ALA A 810 -24.61 -58.33 -5.44
N LYS A 811 -25.05 -58.54 -4.18
CA LYS A 811 -25.80 -59.61 -3.46
C LYS A 811 -24.91 -60.67 -2.76
N ARG A 812 -24.57 -60.49 -1.45
CA ARG A 812 -24.55 -61.50 -0.33
C ARG A 812 -23.74 -61.02 0.91
N LYS A 813 -23.87 -61.54 2.16
CA LYS A 813 -24.99 -62.15 2.96
C LYS A 813 -24.51 -62.72 4.34
N ARG A 814 -24.99 -62.19 5.48
CA ARG A 814 -25.24 -62.83 6.83
C ARG A 814 -25.57 -61.71 7.86
N ARG A 815 -26.55 -61.70 8.82
CA ARG A 815 -27.30 -62.68 9.68
C ARG A 815 -26.43 -63.41 10.71
N ARG A 816 -26.77 -63.60 12.01
CA ARG A 816 -28.02 -63.54 12.87
C ARG A 816 -27.56 -63.23 14.34
N LYS A 817 -28.32 -63.07 15.46
CA LYS A 817 -29.75 -63.19 15.91
C LYS A 817 -29.95 -62.38 17.24
N ARG A 818 -31.20 -61.96 17.53
CA ARG A 818 -31.82 -61.55 18.83
C ARG A 818 -31.21 -62.03 20.17
N ALA A 819 -31.47 -61.24 21.22
CA ALA A 819 -32.31 -61.64 22.38
C ALA A 819 -33.37 -60.53 22.66
N THR A 820 -34.27 -60.71 23.63
CA THR A 820 -35.44 -59.85 23.93
C THR A 820 -35.67 -59.70 25.43
N ASP A 821 -36.64 -58.87 25.78
CA ASP A 821 -37.12 -58.45 27.12
C ASP A 821 -37.45 -59.60 28.10
N ASP A 822 -37.50 -59.24 29.39
CA ASP A 822 -38.53 -59.66 30.34
C ASP A 822 -38.74 -58.53 31.37
N THR A 823 -39.85 -58.56 32.11
CA THR A 823 -40.44 -57.42 32.86
C THR A 823 -40.35 -57.54 34.39
N ASP A 824 -40.54 -56.41 35.10
CA ASP A 824 -41.69 -56.17 36.02
C ASP A 824 -41.45 -55.36 37.34
N LEU A 825 -42.41 -54.44 37.56
CA LEU A 825 -43.07 -54.01 38.81
C LEU A 825 -42.39 -53.17 39.93
N ASP A 826 -43.17 -52.13 40.31
CA ASP A 826 -43.45 -51.55 41.64
C ASP A 826 -42.37 -50.84 42.51
N ASN A 827 -42.72 -49.85 43.36
CA ASN A 827 -43.71 -48.76 43.24
C ASN A 827 -43.39 -47.62 44.26
N ASP A 828 -44.13 -46.50 44.17
CA ASP A 828 -44.46 -45.52 45.23
C ASP A 828 -43.40 -44.57 45.84
N SER A 829 -43.61 -43.29 45.53
CA SER A 829 -43.86 -42.18 46.48
C SER A 829 -42.77 -41.13 46.84
N GLU A 830 -43.05 -39.90 46.38
CA GLU A 830 -43.05 -38.63 47.11
C GLU A 830 -41.74 -37.94 47.63
N SER A 831 -41.03 -37.33 46.67
CA SER A 831 -41.11 -35.86 46.45
C SER A 831 -39.94 -34.91 46.82
N ARG A 832 -39.87 -33.85 45.98
CA ARG A 832 -39.37 -32.46 46.21
C ARG A 832 -37.84 -32.16 46.16
N LYS A 833 -37.49 -31.57 45.00
CA LYS A 833 -36.61 -30.40 44.78
C LYS A 833 -35.07 -30.58 44.70
N SER A 834 -34.64 -30.82 43.45
CA SER A 834 -33.70 -29.97 42.69
C SER A 834 -32.30 -29.65 43.22
N GLN A 835 -31.28 -30.21 42.54
CA GLN A 835 -30.12 -29.44 42.09
C GLN A 835 -29.52 -30.04 40.80
N LYS A 836 -28.81 -29.23 40.00
CA LYS A 836 -28.11 -29.63 38.78
C LYS A 836 -26.62 -29.83 39.08
N SER A 837 -26.02 -30.90 38.58
CA SER A 837 -24.57 -31.06 38.52
C SER A 837 -24.16 -31.84 37.26
N SER A 838 -23.40 -31.21 36.37
CA SER A 838 -22.85 -31.82 35.16
C SER A 838 -21.35 -32.04 35.29
N SER A 839 -20.89 -33.28 35.17
CA SER A 839 -19.46 -33.64 35.26
C SER A 839 -18.87 -33.96 33.87
N SER A 840 -18.15 -33.01 33.28
CA SER A 840 -17.26 -33.27 32.14
C SER A 840 -15.89 -33.74 32.66
N SER A 841 -15.37 -34.85 32.13
CA SER A 841 -14.05 -35.37 32.50
C SER A 841 -12.94 -34.57 31.82
N GLY A 842 -12.30 -33.67 32.58
CA GLY A 842 -11.12 -32.92 32.13
C GLY A 842 -9.83 -33.74 32.19
N ILE A 843 -8.92 -33.51 31.24
CA ILE A 843 -7.55 -34.06 31.25
C ILE A 843 -6.69 -33.16 32.16
N THR A 844 -5.89 -33.74 33.06
CA THR A 844 -5.10 -32.98 34.04
C THR A 844 -3.79 -32.45 33.47
N MET A 845 -3.36 -31.30 33.98
CA MET A 845 -2.27 -30.50 33.41
C MET A 845 -0.88 -31.15 33.54
N GLU A 846 -0.71 -32.08 34.50
CA GLU A 846 0.51 -32.87 34.68
C GLU A 846 0.80 -33.78 33.47
N SER A 847 -0.25 -34.38 32.88
CA SER A 847 -0.13 -35.25 31.69
C SER A 847 0.38 -34.52 30.43
N ILE A 848 0.46 -33.19 30.45
CA ILE A 848 1.01 -32.37 29.36
C ILE A 848 2.50 -32.05 29.62
N MET A 849 2.96 -32.06 30.88
CA MET A 849 4.36 -31.78 31.22
C MET A 849 5.29 -32.95 30.92
N ASP A 850 4.87 -34.20 31.15
CA ASP A 850 5.68 -35.39 30.88
C ASP A 850 6.05 -35.55 29.38
N VAL A 851 5.20 -35.08 28.47
CA VAL A 851 5.45 -35.12 27.02
C VAL A 851 6.59 -34.19 26.60
N MET A 852 6.91 -33.16 27.40
CA MET A 852 7.97 -32.19 27.10
C MET A 852 9.36 -32.56 27.66
N ASN A 853 9.51 -33.70 28.34
CA ASN A 853 10.74 -34.06 29.05
C ASN A 853 11.36 -35.41 28.63
N VAL A 854 11.20 -35.80 27.35
CA VAL A 854 11.84 -37.02 26.79
C VAL A 854 13.08 -36.64 25.99
N GLY A 855 14.26 -36.93 26.55
CA GLY A 855 15.54 -36.62 25.90
C GLY A 855 16.75 -37.16 26.65
N ASN A 856 16.86 -38.49 26.81
CA ASN A 856 18.12 -39.15 27.16
C ASN A 856 18.09 -40.67 26.88
N ASN A 857 18.37 -41.03 25.61
CA ASN A 857 19.16 -42.20 25.19
C ASN A 857 19.41 -42.10 23.67
#